data_AF-A0A3D8Q785-F1
#
_entry.id   AF-A0A3D8Q785-F1
#
_cell.length_a   1.000
_cell.length_b   1.000
_cell.length_c   1.000
_cell.angle_alpha   90.00
_cell.angle_beta   90.00
_cell.angle_gamma   90.00
#
_symmetry.space_group_name_H-M   'P 1'
#
loop_
_entity.id
_entity.type
_entity.pdbx_description
1 polymer ?
#
loop_
_entity_poly.entity_id
_entity_poly.type
_entity_poly.pdbx_seq_one_letter_code
_entity_poly.pdbx_strand_id
1 'polypeptide(L)'
;MGSTPPYTAVVARPVVTDLTICIFPTTIPPSTCEVDSRMWHRLEKELYLYTSQQSAWLYVALADEEELSAEDLLVMDIRVGESPPNPSSGHSWESRPGGIWVLRSKFSGKIDQAVTEVDVLFGVDAVDPRPQWALIRSSLQLTAQPGVPVARLSVFHGRGKPRPDTRAALRVREDGKFKIVQISDTHMVTGVGLCKDAIDASGKNLPESEADPLTVDFIEKILDIEKPDLVVFTGDQLHHDIPDSQSALFKVVAPVINRSIPFAAVFGNHDSEGIHALSRTAQMSILQDLPFSLCESGPEQVDGIGNFYLQVLAPAPSQLPLSTLYFLDSHGEIPSKIRNPDYDFIKQSQIDWFTHTSQAQRRACEKDDDDNRFHLSLAFLHIPLPEFGDPHLSIRNGHRGEPTEGPSFNSHFYDALVKERVSALGCGHDHVNDFCALLQQPSQQAGDKATQPGPWLCYGGSSGFGGYGSYGRKQFHRRMRVWELDTSTESLKTWKRVEYVTDRVDELVLIESGAIITHIGRFSKDSQDYALTLDSGQVVNHEINERALTTSSVQNSSVIIPHSDNGQRRVNDVHLVDVFTTGGKGGNLAPIVLNATGWSDFQMQDIARQHERESTFVFPADPTSGVDFQLRFFVPEHEMEMCGHATVGTAYVMHDLQQAPRDELRFMTKSGMVRTRRNDRDGRAFISVSQPKGTVAEISTQR
;
A
#
# COMPACT_ATOMS: atom_id res chain seq x y z
N MET A 1 30.45 37.64 34.03
CA MET A 1 30.78 36.52 34.93
C MET A 1 29.52 35.71 35.12
N GLY A 2 29.49 34.51 34.54
CA GLY A 2 28.37 33.58 34.63
C GLY A 2 28.90 32.23 34.18
N SER A 3 29.62 31.57 35.07
CA SER A 3 30.18 30.23 34.86
C SER A 3 29.04 29.22 34.83
N THR A 4 28.76 28.67 33.65
CA THR A 4 28.06 27.39 33.52
C THR A 4 28.97 26.28 34.08
N PRO A 5 28.49 25.43 35.00
CA PRO A 5 29.27 24.27 35.44
C PRO A 5 29.27 23.21 34.32
N PRO A 6 30.36 22.45 34.15
CA PRO A 6 30.34 21.28 33.29
C PRO A 6 29.75 20.12 34.09
N TYR A 7 28.43 19.91 33.99
CA TYR A 7 27.89 18.58 34.27
C TYR A 7 27.99 17.79 32.97
N THR A 8 29.15 17.19 32.72
CA THR A 8 29.20 15.99 31.89
C THR A 8 28.42 14.94 32.65
N ALA A 9 27.17 14.69 32.25
CA ALA A 9 26.44 13.54 32.73
C ALA A 9 27.32 12.31 32.45
N VAL A 10 27.73 11.61 33.51
CA VAL A 10 28.35 10.29 33.38
C VAL A 10 27.29 9.43 32.71
N VAL A 11 27.56 9.01 31.47
CA VAL A 11 26.68 8.09 30.76
C VAL A 11 26.89 6.75 31.45
N ALA A 12 25.95 6.38 32.33
CA ALA A 12 25.97 5.09 33.01
C ALA A 12 26.13 3.97 31.98
N ARG A 13 27.05 3.03 32.24
CA ARG A 13 27.31 1.90 31.35
C ARG A 13 26.82 0.63 32.02
N PRO A 14 25.52 0.32 31.92
CA PRO A 14 24.96 -0.82 32.61
C PRO A 14 25.57 -2.13 32.09
N VAL A 15 25.88 -3.02 33.03
CA VAL A 15 26.34 -4.39 32.79
C VAL A 15 25.44 -5.33 33.56
N VAL A 16 25.09 -6.48 32.97
CA VAL A 16 24.22 -7.47 33.62
C VAL A 16 25.05 -8.30 34.61
N THR A 17 24.68 -8.26 35.87
CA THR A 17 25.32 -9.03 36.95
C THR A 17 24.53 -10.27 37.35
N ASP A 18 23.21 -10.26 37.12
CA ASP A 18 22.32 -11.41 37.30
C ASP A 18 20.99 -11.22 36.56
N LEU A 19 20.20 -12.27 36.44
CA LEU A 19 18.81 -12.22 35.97
C LEU A 19 17.97 -13.31 36.64
N THR A 20 16.67 -13.06 36.80
CA THR A 20 15.73 -14.04 37.36
C THR A 20 14.32 -13.81 36.85
N ILE A 21 13.48 -14.84 36.95
CA ILE A 21 12.04 -14.72 36.66
C ILE A 21 11.28 -14.84 37.98
N CYS A 22 10.40 -13.89 38.23
CA CYS A 22 9.44 -13.96 39.33
C CYS A 22 8.08 -14.40 38.79
N ILE A 23 7.50 -15.45 39.38
CA ILE A 23 6.16 -15.96 39.04
C ILE A 23 5.27 -15.83 40.27
N PHE A 24 4.10 -15.21 40.12
CA PHE A 24 3.16 -14.97 41.22
C PHE A 24 1.70 -14.99 40.72
N PRO A 25 0.70 -15.20 41.59
CA PRO A 25 -0.71 -15.08 41.22
C PRO A 25 -1.05 -13.66 40.74
N THR A 26 -1.92 -13.51 39.75
CA THR A 26 -2.32 -12.19 39.20
C THR A 26 -2.99 -11.26 40.22
N THR A 27 -3.49 -11.81 41.33
CA THR A 27 -4.10 -11.06 42.44
C THR A 27 -3.08 -10.37 43.35
N ILE A 28 -1.79 -10.70 43.20
CA ILE A 28 -0.71 -10.14 43.99
C ILE A 28 0.09 -9.15 43.13
N PRO A 29 0.37 -7.92 43.62
CA PRO A 29 1.17 -6.97 42.88
C PRO A 29 2.59 -7.49 42.58
N PRO A 30 3.18 -7.13 41.42
CA PRO A 30 4.56 -7.50 41.08
C PRO A 30 5.62 -7.05 42.09
N SER A 31 5.31 -6.03 42.90
CA SER A 31 6.18 -5.52 43.97
C SER A 31 6.41 -6.50 45.13
N THR A 32 5.81 -7.69 45.09
CA THR A 32 5.98 -8.74 46.11
C THR A 32 7.14 -9.68 45.83
N CYS A 33 7.78 -9.61 44.64
CA CYS A 33 9.09 -10.23 44.48
C CYS A 33 10.11 -9.39 45.26
N GLU A 34 10.69 -9.95 46.33
CA GLU A 34 11.67 -9.29 47.21
C GLU A 34 13.04 -9.12 46.55
N VAL A 35 13.08 -8.49 45.37
CA VAL A 35 14.33 -8.08 44.71
C VAL A 35 14.58 -6.60 44.99
N ASP A 36 15.82 -6.24 45.34
CA ASP A 36 16.19 -4.86 45.63
C ASP A 36 15.99 -4.00 44.38
N SER A 37 15.00 -3.11 44.40
CA SER A 37 14.60 -2.28 43.26
C SER A 37 15.66 -1.25 42.86
N ARG A 38 16.73 -1.06 43.65
CA ARG A 38 17.89 -0.24 43.26
C ARG A 38 18.84 -0.97 42.32
N MET A 39 18.89 -2.30 42.39
CA MET A 39 19.79 -3.13 41.58
C MET A 39 19.05 -3.90 40.50
N TRP A 40 17.80 -4.30 40.78
CA TRP A 40 16.99 -5.14 39.91
C TRP A 40 15.96 -4.32 39.15
N HIS A 41 16.02 -4.41 37.83
CA HIS A 41 15.12 -3.76 36.90
C HIS A 41 14.19 -4.78 36.27
N ARG A 42 12.88 -4.52 36.32
CA ARG A 42 11.89 -5.34 35.66
C ARG A 42 11.85 -4.99 34.17
N LEU A 43 11.90 -6.01 33.31
CA LEU A 43 11.56 -5.85 31.90
C LEU A 43 10.04 -5.73 31.80
N GLU A 44 9.53 -4.67 31.18
CA GLU A 44 8.08 -4.38 31.08
C GLU A 44 7.38 -5.24 30.00
N LYS A 45 7.52 -6.58 30.12
CA LYS A 45 6.87 -7.60 29.28
C LYS A 45 6.39 -8.75 30.15
N GLU A 46 5.09 -9.03 30.10
CA GLU A 46 4.48 -10.13 30.86
C GLU A 46 4.67 -11.45 30.09
N LEU A 47 5.35 -12.41 30.71
CA LEU A 47 5.87 -13.58 30.00
C LEU A 47 4.78 -14.61 29.63
N TYR A 48 3.57 -14.50 30.19
CA TYR A 48 2.40 -15.28 29.78
C TYR A 48 1.47 -14.51 28.82
N LEU A 49 1.88 -13.32 28.35
CA LEU A 49 1.09 -12.46 27.46
C LEU A 49 -0.34 -12.23 27.99
N TYR A 50 -0.49 -12.10 29.31
CA TYR A 50 -1.75 -11.80 30.00
C TYR A 50 -2.84 -12.88 29.87
N THR A 51 -2.49 -14.10 29.45
CA THR A 51 -3.43 -15.22 29.23
C THR A 51 -3.54 -16.20 30.40
N SER A 52 -2.73 -16.01 31.44
CA SER A 52 -2.62 -16.93 32.58
C SER A 52 -3.23 -16.35 33.86
N GLN A 53 -3.60 -17.23 34.80
CA GLN A 53 -3.99 -16.86 36.17
C GLN A 53 -2.78 -16.51 37.05
N GLN A 54 -1.57 -16.74 36.52
CA GLN A 54 -0.31 -16.29 37.10
C GLN A 54 0.28 -15.19 36.21
N SER A 55 1.10 -14.35 36.79
CA SER A 55 1.97 -13.44 36.06
C SER A 55 3.42 -13.85 36.23
N ALA A 56 4.21 -13.68 35.18
CA ALA A 56 5.64 -13.91 35.17
C ALA A 56 6.36 -12.72 34.54
N TRP A 57 7.43 -12.26 35.20
CA TRP A 57 8.21 -11.10 34.76
C TRP A 57 9.70 -11.39 34.89
N LEU A 58 10.47 -10.91 33.90
CA LEU A 58 11.93 -10.98 33.93
C LEU A 58 12.48 -9.78 34.71
N TYR A 59 13.42 -10.05 35.62
CA TYR A 59 14.18 -9.04 36.34
C TYR A 59 15.66 -9.20 36.01
N VAL A 60 16.32 -8.07 35.75
CA VAL A 60 17.74 -8.01 35.38
C VAL A 60 18.45 -7.16 36.43
N ALA A 61 19.50 -7.71 37.04
CA ALA A 61 20.37 -6.96 37.94
C ALA A 61 21.42 -6.23 37.11
N LEU A 62 21.52 -4.92 37.30
CA LEU A 62 22.44 -4.05 36.58
C LEU A 62 23.46 -3.43 37.55
N ALA A 63 24.69 -3.26 37.09
CA ALA A 63 25.72 -2.46 37.75
C ALA A 63 26.34 -1.50 36.73
N ASP A 64 26.81 -0.34 37.18
CA ASP A 64 27.57 0.58 36.33
C ASP A 64 29.01 0.06 36.18
N GLU A 65 29.53 0.04 34.96
CA GLU A 65 30.91 -0.36 34.66
C GLU A 65 31.93 0.40 35.53
N GLU A 66 31.69 1.67 35.82
CA GLU A 66 32.60 2.52 36.61
C GLU A 66 32.65 2.14 38.10
N GLU A 67 31.63 1.43 38.59
CA GLU A 67 31.51 1.00 39.98
C GLU A 67 32.00 -0.45 40.22
N LEU A 68 32.34 -1.17 39.14
CA LEU A 68 32.79 -2.56 39.21
C LEU A 68 34.20 -2.73 39.78
N SER A 69 34.35 -3.72 40.66
CA SER A 69 35.60 -4.21 41.22
C SER A 69 35.96 -5.60 40.66
N ALA A 70 37.21 -6.02 40.83
CA ALA A 70 37.68 -7.34 40.37
C ALA A 70 37.00 -8.54 41.08
N GLU A 71 36.27 -8.29 42.17
CA GLU A 71 35.52 -9.33 42.89
C GLU A 71 34.07 -9.45 42.41
N ASP A 72 33.57 -8.47 41.65
CA ASP A 72 32.22 -8.50 41.11
C ASP A 72 32.07 -9.55 40.00
N LEU A 73 30.94 -10.24 40.03
CA LEU A 73 30.60 -11.27 39.05
C LEU A 73 29.71 -10.69 37.96
N LEU A 74 30.14 -10.84 36.72
CA LEU A 74 29.37 -10.44 35.53
C LEU A 74 28.77 -11.65 34.86
N VAL A 75 27.59 -11.47 34.27
CA VAL A 75 27.01 -12.47 33.37
C VAL A 75 27.81 -12.48 32.07
N MET A 76 28.39 -13.63 31.74
CA MET A 76 29.19 -13.83 30.53
C MET A 76 28.42 -14.51 29.41
N ASP A 77 27.46 -15.36 29.77
CA ASP A 77 26.62 -16.07 28.80
C ASP A 77 25.32 -16.53 29.47
N ILE A 78 24.27 -16.66 28.66
CA ILE A 78 22.95 -17.11 29.07
C ILE A 78 22.52 -18.25 28.15
N ARG A 79 21.99 -19.32 28.75
CA ARG A 79 21.41 -20.47 28.04
C ARG A 79 20.05 -20.80 28.64
N VAL A 80 19.20 -21.43 27.83
CA VAL A 80 17.86 -21.86 28.26
C VAL A 80 17.68 -23.34 27.92
N GLY A 81 17.29 -24.15 28.91
CA GLY A 81 17.08 -25.59 28.76
C GLY A 81 16.93 -26.33 30.09
N GLU A 82 16.57 -27.62 30.03
CA GLU A 82 16.29 -28.44 31.22
C GLU A 82 17.55 -28.78 32.03
N SER A 83 18.71 -28.78 31.38
CA SER A 83 19.99 -29.22 31.95
C SER A 83 21.07 -28.18 31.70
N PRO A 84 22.10 -28.10 32.57
CA PRO A 84 23.19 -27.15 32.41
C PRO A 84 23.95 -27.39 31.09
N PRO A 85 24.41 -26.33 30.41
CA PRO A 85 25.26 -26.47 29.23
C PRO A 85 26.59 -27.15 29.58
N ASN A 86 26.97 -28.18 28.80
CA ASN A 86 28.26 -28.88 28.89
C ASN A 86 28.82 -29.04 30.32
N PRO A 87 28.23 -29.90 31.17
CA PRO A 87 28.64 -30.05 32.58
C PRO A 87 30.10 -30.49 32.78
N SER A 88 30.77 -30.94 31.72
CA SER A 88 32.18 -31.35 31.71
C SER A 88 33.18 -30.23 31.37
N SER A 89 32.74 -29.00 31.07
CA SER A 89 33.64 -27.91 30.65
C SER A 89 34.39 -27.20 31.78
N GLY A 90 34.15 -27.57 33.05
CA GLY A 90 34.77 -26.92 34.22
C GLY A 90 34.24 -25.52 34.54
N HIS A 91 33.25 -25.03 33.78
CA HIS A 91 32.55 -23.77 34.04
C HIS A 91 31.36 -24.02 34.98
N SER A 92 31.21 -23.18 36.01
CA SER A 92 30.10 -23.29 36.96
C SER A 92 28.89 -22.52 36.43
N TRP A 93 27.94 -23.24 35.82
CA TRP A 93 26.65 -22.68 35.42
C TRP A 93 25.68 -22.67 36.59
N GLU A 94 24.98 -21.56 36.79
CA GLU A 94 23.99 -21.41 37.85
C GLU A 94 22.57 -21.39 37.29
N SER A 95 21.65 -22.09 37.95
CA SER A 95 20.25 -22.14 37.54
C SER A 95 19.45 -20.94 38.05
N ARG A 96 18.46 -20.51 37.25
CA ARG A 96 17.42 -19.53 37.57
C ARG A 96 16.06 -20.07 37.09
N PRO A 97 14.92 -19.55 37.61
CA PRO A 97 13.59 -19.96 37.17
C PRO A 97 13.38 -19.80 35.64
N GLY A 98 12.47 -20.58 35.07
CA GLY A 98 12.20 -20.59 33.63
C GLY A 98 13.24 -21.33 32.78
N GLY A 99 14.04 -22.21 33.39
CA GLY A 99 15.05 -23.02 32.70
C GLY A 99 16.27 -22.21 32.27
N ILE A 100 16.52 -21.05 32.90
CA ILE A 100 17.64 -20.17 32.61
C ILE A 100 18.90 -20.70 33.31
N TRP A 101 20.00 -20.73 32.57
CA TRP A 101 21.34 -21.02 33.07
C TRP A 101 22.25 -19.82 32.79
N VAL A 102 22.91 -19.34 33.84
CA VAL A 102 23.77 -18.16 33.79
C VAL A 102 25.20 -18.59 34.04
N LEU A 103 26.11 -18.21 33.15
CA LEU A 103 27.54 -18.32 33.37
C LEU A 103 28.06 -16.99 33.89
N ARG A 104 28.66 -16.98 35.07
CA ARG A 104 29.25 -15.78 35.66
C ARG A 104 30.75 -15.90 35.83
N SER A 105 31.45 -14.78 35.70
CA SER A 105 32.89 -14.71 35.96
C SER A 105 33.27 -13.38 36.60
N LYS A 106 34.39 -13.37 37.32
CA LYS A 106 34.93 -12.16 37.94
C LYS A 106 35.25 -11.11 36.86
N PHE A 107 34.93 -9.86 37.15
CA PHE A 107 35.23 -8.75 36.26
C PHE A 107 36.74 -8.67 35.98
N SER A 108 37.10 -8.79 34.70
CA SER A 108 38.50 -8.77 34.25
C SER A 108 39.02 -7.36 33.95
N GLY A 109 38.28 -6.31 34.32
CA GLY A 109 38.56 -4.93 33.92
C GLY A 109 38.04 -4.54 32.53
N LYS A 110 37.28 -5.43 31.86
CA LYS A 110 36.66 -5.20 30.55
C LYS A 110 35.31 -5.90 30.47
N ILE A 111 34.37 -5.31 29.74
CA ILE A 111 33.01 -5.85 29.57
C ILE A 111 32.75 -6.40 28.16
N ASP A 112 33.75 -6.44 27.27
CA ASP A 112 33.59 -6.78 25.85
C ASP A 112 32.91 -8.13 25.58
N GLN A 113 33.03 -9.07 26.54
CA GLN A 113 32.44 -10.41 26.46
C GLN A 113 31.28 -10.61 27.44
N ALA A 114 30.98 -9.63 28.29
CA ALA A 114 29.88 -9.71 29.25
C ALA A 114 28.55 -9.41 28.56
N VAL A 115 27.47 -9.97 29.08
CA VAL A 115 26.11 -9.56 28.74
C VAL A 115 25.86 -8.19 29.37
N THR A 116 25.42 -7.25 28.56
CA THR A 116 25.16 -5.87 28.99
C THR A 116 23.70 -5.48 28.87
N GLU A 117 22.92 -6.18 28.02
CA GLU A 117 21.47 -6.03 27.95
C GLU A 117 20.78 -7.37 27.69
N VAL A 118 19.54 -7.50 28.19
CA VAL A 118 18.66 -8.65 27.98
C VAL A 118 17.26 -8.14 27.66
N ASP A 119 16.62 -8.78 26.69
CA ASP A 119 15.26 -8.50 26.25
C ASP A 119 14.49 -9.82 26.06
N VAL A 120 13.18 -9.74 25.87
CA VAL A 120 12.30 -10.90 25.63
C VAL A 120 11.52 -10.69 24.35
N LEU A 121 11.55 -11.67 23.46
CA LEU A 121 10.73 -11.71 22.24
C LEU A 121 9.83 -12.96 22.27
N PHE A 122 8.70 -12.89 21.59
CA PHE A 122 7.64 -13.89 21.69
C PHE A 122 7.35 -14.56 20.35
N GLY A 123 7.09 -15.87 20.38
CA GLY A 123 6.74 -16.67 19.21
C GLY A 123 7.84 -17.64 18.78
N VAL A 124 7.46 -18.66 18.02
CA VAL A 124 8.42 -19.60 17.41
C VAL A 124 9.15 -18.96 16.21
N ASP A 125 8.50 -17.98 15.62
CA ASP A 125 8.85 -17.11 14.51
C ASP A 125 9.54 -15.81 14.94
N ALA A 126 9.81 -15.63 16.25
CA ALA A 126 10.51 -14.47 16.76
C ALA A 126 11.89 -14.28 16.10
N VAL A 127 12.21 -13.03 15.77
CA VAL A 127 13.49 -12.61 15.20
C VAL A 127 13.97 -11.34 15.89
N ASP A 128 15.28 -11.17 16.01
CA ASP A 128 15.88 -9.94 16.51
C ASP A 128 16.76 -9.32 15.41
N PRO A 129 16.32 -8.25 14.74
CA PRO A 129 17.07 -7.61 13.66
C PRO A 129 18.11 -6.60 14.18
N ARG A 130 18.21 -6.39 15.49
CA ARG A 130 19.18 -5.43 16.05
C ARG A 130 20.61 -5.99 15.91
N PRO A 131 21.58 -5.18 15.47
CA PRO A 131 22.97 -5.63 15.36
C PRO A 131 23.54 -6.05 16.71
N GLN A 132 24.34 -7.12 16.73
CA GLN A 132 24.99 -7.71 17.93
C GLN A 132 24.04 -8.31 18.98
N TRP A 133 22.72 -8.21 18.81
CA TRP A 133 21.77 -8.97 19.62
C TRP A 133 21.71 -10.42 19.15
N ALA A 134 21.58 -11.34 20.09
CA ALA A 134 21.48 -12.77 19.83
C ALA A 134 20.21 -13.34 20.48
N LEU A 135 19.26 -13.75 19.63
CA LEU A 135 18.07 -14.46 20.09
C LEU A 135 18.41 -15.89 20.49
N ILE A 136 18.10 -16.25 21.73
CA ILE A 136 18.25 -17.63 22.24
C ILE A 136 17.13 -18.49 21.64
N ARG A 137 17.53 -19.55 20.92
CA ARG A 137 16.62 -20.44 20.19
C ARG A 137 15.80 -21.39 21.06
N SER A 138 16.17 -21.58 22.32
CA SER A 138 15.32 -22.29 23.29
C SER A 138 14.35 -21.30 23.94
N SER A 139 13.09 -21.69 24.09
CA SER A 139 12.11 -20.89 24.83
C SER A 139 12.27 -21.06 26.34
N LEU A 140 11.87 -20.04 27.09
CA LEU A 140 11.74 -20.13 28.54
C LEU A 140 10.78 -21.27 28.93
N GLN A 141 11.14 -22.01 29.98
CA GLN A 141 10.38 -23.15 30.47
C GLN A 141 9.26 -22.68 31.40
N LEU A 142 8.28 -22.00 30.81
CA LEU A 142 7.09 -21.48 31.48
C LEU A 142 5.88 -22.34 31.14
N THR A 143 5.01 -22.60 32.12
CA THR A 143 3.79 -23.39 31.92
C THR A 143 2.66 -22.50 31.43
N ALA A 144 2.68 -22.15 30.14
CA ALA A 144 1.65 -21.36 29.47
C ALA A 144 0.52 -22.22 28.90
N GLN A 145 -0.65 -21.62 28.61
CA GLN A 145 -1.74 -22.32 27.92
C GLN A 145 -1.33 -22.68 26.48
N PRO A 146 -1.88 -23.77 25.90
CA PRO A 146 -1.66 -24.09 24.49
C PRO A 146 -2.05 -22.92 23.59
N GLY A 147 -1.20 -22.58 22.62
CA GLY A 147 -1.42 -21.49 21.66
C GLY A 147 -0.87 -20.14 22.08
N VAL A 148 -0.42 -19.97 23.33
CA VAL A 148 0.28 -18.74 23.76
C VAL A 148 1.68 -18.72 23.14
N PRO A 149 2.07 -17.63 22.45
CA PRO A 149 3.41 -17.48 21.91
C PRO A 149 4.49 -17.67 22.98
N VAL A 150 5.48 -18.51 22.70
CA VAL A 150 6.56 -18.82 23.65
C VAL A 150 7.49 -17.64 23.87
N ALA A 151 7.88 -17.36 25.11
CA ALA A 151 8.86 -16.32 25.44
C ALA A 151 10.30 -16.81 25.21
N ARG A 152 11.13 -15.98 24.60
CA ARG A 152 12.55 -16.24 24.28
C ARG A 152 13.40 -15.06 24.72
N LEU A 153 14.57 -15.34 25.30
CA LEU A 153 15.53 -14.29 25.64
C LEU A 153 16.30 -13.84 24.40
N SER A 154 16.50 -12.54 24.26
CA SER A 154 17.48 -11.94 23.36
C SER A 154 18.54 -11.23 24.20
N VAL A 155 19.82 -11.41 23.85
CA VAL A 155 20.94 -10.95 24.67
C VAL A 155 21.93 -10.12 23.85
N PHE A 156 22.45 -9.06 24.46
CA PHE A 156 23.48 -8.22 23.88
C PHE A 156 24.78 -8.38 24.66
N HIS A 157 25.90 -8.53 23.94
CA HIS A 157 27.23 -8.68 24.55
C HIS A 157 28.13 -7.48 24.24
N GLY A 158 28.87 -7.06 25.25
CA GLY A 158 29.88 -6.02 25.14
C GLY A 158 29.26 -4.65 24.96
N ARG A 159 29.88 -3.84 24.11
CA ARG A 159 29.44 -2.46 23.86
C ARG A 159 28.81 -2.35 22.48
N GLY A 160 27.74 -1.57 22.40
CA GLY A 160 27.23 -1.04 21.15
C GLY A 160 28.35 -0.40 20.36
N LYS A 161 28.53 -0.80 19.10
CA LYS A 161 29.31 0.05 18.19
C LYS A 161 28.59 1.40 18.12
N PRO A 162 29.32 2.53 18.25
CA PRO A 162 28.71 3.84 18.02
C PRO A 162 27.99 3.80 16.68
N ARG A 163 26.72 4.21 16.64
CA ARG A 163 26.06 4.44 15.35
C ARG A 163 26.94 5.45 14.61
N PRO A 164 27.20 5.26 13.30
CA PRO A 164 27.81 6.32 12.52
C PRO A 164 26.97 7.60 12.71
N ASP A 165 27.60 8.71 13.13
CA ASP A 165 26.92 9.98 13.38
C ASP A 165 26.18 10.51 12.13
N THR A 166 26.44 9.95 10.96
CA THR A 166 25.81 10.32 9.70
C THR A 166 25.02 9.13 9.13
N ARG A 167 23.68 9.27 9.15
CA ARG A 167 22.79 8.45 8.31
C ARG A 167 23.21 8.63 6.85
N ALA A 168 23.36 7.54 6.11
CA ALA A 168 23.66 7.63 4.69
C ALA A 168 22.51 8.38 3.98
N ALA A 169 22.85 9.41 3.22
CA ALA A 169 21.86 10.16 2.46
C ALA A 169 21.23 9.26 1.39
N LEU A 170 19.90 9.35 1.22
CA LEU A 170 19.23 8.72 0.09
C LEU A 170 19.68 9.41 -1.19
N ARG A 171 20.08 8.59 -2.18
CA ARG A 171 20.63 9.09 -3.44
C ARG A 171 20.06 8.34 -4.60
N VAL A 172 19.78 9.08 -5.66
CA VAL A 172 19.56 8.52 -6.99
C VAL A 172 20.81 7.75 -7.40
N ARG A 173 20.60 6.58 -8.01
CA ARG A 173 21.69 5.73 -8.51
C ARG A 173 22.36 6.37 -9.72
N GLU A 174 23.50 5.82 -10.14
CA GLU A 174 24.25 6.31 -11.30
C GLU A 174 23.45 6.25 -12.62
N ASP A 175 22.46 5.36 -12.71
CA ASP A 175 21.54 5.26 -13.86
C ASP A 175 20.41 6.29 -13.86
N GLY A 176 20.40 7.22 -12.89
CA GLY A 176 19.40 8.28 -12.78
C GLY A 176 18.10 7.83 -12.12
N LYS A 177 18.02 6.60 -11.60
CA LYS A 177 16.80 6.04 -11.00
C LYS A 177 16.85 5.90 -9.49
N PHE A 178 15.68 5.98 -8.86
CA PHE A 178 15.47 5.70 -7.45
C PHE A 178 14.17 4.94 -7.26
N LYS A 179 14.21 3.80 -6.57
CA LYS A 179 13.09 2.88 -6.42
C LYS A 179 12.62 2.77 -4.98
N ILE A 180 11.31 2.89 -4.78
CA ILE A 180 10.63 2.70 -3.50
C ILE A 180 9.71 1.49 -3.58
N VAL A 181 9.80 0.57 -2.63
CA VAL A 181 8.76 -0.45 -2.40
C VAL A 181 7.90 0.01 -1.23
N GLN A 182 6.61 0.17 -1.49
CA GLN A 182 5.59 0.48 -0.49
C GLN A 182 4.96 -0.82 0.01
N ILE A 183 5.08 -1.06 1.31
CA ILE A 183 4.51 -2.21 2.02
C ILE A 183 3.45 -1.68 2.97
N SER A 184 2.25 -2.23 2.91
CA SER A 184 1.10 -1.74 3.68
C SER A 184 0.31 -2.90 4.25
N ASP A 185 -0.31 -2.70 5.41
CA ASP A 185 -1.32 -3.60 5.95
C ASP A 185 -0.81 -5.04 6.05
N THR A 186 0.34 -5.22 6.71
CA THR A 186 0.92 -6.56 6.92
C THR A 186 0.20 -7.31 8.03
N HIS A 187 -0.44 -6.59 8.96
CA HIS A 187 -1.28 -7.17 10.03
C HIS A 187 -0.58 -8.28 10.80
N MET A 188 0.70 -8.08 11.12
CA MET A 188 1.47 -9.08 11.85
C MET A 188 0.99 -9.17 13.29
N VAL A 189 1.15 -10.35 13.89
CA VAL A 189 0.75 -10.61 15.28
C VAL A 189 1.93 -11.06 16.13
N THR A 190 1.74 -11.17 17.45
CA THR A 190 2.69 -11.89 18.30
C THR A 190 2.52 -13.40 18.06
N GLY A 191 3.50 -14.05 17.46
CA GLY A 191 3.39 -15.44 16.95
C GLY A 191 3.02 -15.50 15.46
N VAL A 192 2.67 -16.69 14.97
CA VAL A 192 2.56 -16.96 13.52
C VAL A 192 1.26 -16.48 12.84
N GLY A 193 0.23 -16.14 13.61
CA GLY A 193 -1.08 -15.75 13.09
C GLY A 193 -1.81 -16.85 12.32
N LEU A 194 -3.02 -16.55 11.85
CA LEU A 194 -3.87 -17.49 11.11
C LEU A 194 -4.38 -16.84 9.82
N CYS A 195 -3.99 -17.38 8.68
CA CYS A 195 -4.48 -16.97 7.37
C CYS A 195 -5.72 -17.78 6.99
N LYS A 196 -6.80 -17.09 6.61
CA LYS A 196 -8.10 -17.69 6.24
C LYS A 196 -8.57 -17.35 4.84
N ASP A 197 -7.87 -16.45 4.18
CA ASP A 197 -8.30 -15.76 2.97
C ASP A 197 -7.21 -15.74 1.88
N ALA A 198 -6.26 -16.67 1.96
CA ALA A 198 -5.34 -16.98 0.89
C ALA A 198 -6.04 -17.70 -0.26
N ILE A 199 -5.63 -17.39 -1.48
CA ILE A 199 -6.10 -17.99 -2.72
C ILE A 199 -4.93 -18.44 -3.58
N ASP A 200 -5.11 -19.51 -4.36
CA ASP A 200 -4.14 -19.90 -5.38
C ASP A 200 -4.20 -18.96 -6.59
N ALA A 201 -3.22 -19.05 -7.50
CA ALA A 201 -3.10 -18.18 -8.68
C ALA A 201 -4.34 -18.17 -9.60
N SER A 202 -5.25 -19.13 -9.49
CA SER A 202 -6.52 -19.17 -10.23
C SER A 202 -7.70 -18.52 -9.49
N GLY A 203 -7.46 -18.00 -8.29
CA GLY A 203 -8.46 -17.39 -7.44
C GLY A 203 -9.22 -18.39 -6.55
N LYS A 204 -8.74 -19.63 -6.40
CA LYS A 204 -9.40 -20.64 -5.58
C LYS A 204 -8.88 -20.60 -4.14
N ASN A 205 -9.80 -20.64 -3.18
CA ASN A 205 -9.50 -20.64 -1.75
C ASN A 205 -8.52 -21.76 -1.37
N LEU A 206 -7.50 -21.39 -0.60
CA LEU A 206 -6.55 -22.30 0.02
C LEU A 206 -7.02 -22.67 1.44
N PRO A 207 -6.55 -23.81 2.00
CA PRO A 207 -6.76 -24.15 3.39
C PRO A 207 -6.15 -23.11 4.35
N GLU A 208 -6.63 -23.09 5.59
CA GLU A 208 -6.03 -22.27 6.64
C GLU A 208 -4.54 -22.60 6.84
N SER A 209 -3.74 -21.58 7.10
CA SER A 209 -2.29 -21.68 7.25
C SER A 209 -1.73 -20.59 8.17
N GLU A 210 -0.44 -20.64 8.48
CA GLU A 210 0.26 -19.62 9.26
C GLU A 210 0.41 -18.34 8.41
N ALA A 211 -0.02 -17.20 8.93
CA ALA A 211 -0.12 -15.94 8.18
C ALA A 211 1.22 -15.19 8.07
N ASP A 212 1.89 -15.01 9.20
CA ASP A 212 3.06 -14.16 9.31
C ASP A 212 4.25 -14.72 8.49
N PRO A 213 4.51 -16.04 8.47
CA PRO A 213 5.50 -16.63 7.56
C PRO A 213 5.21 -16.37 6.08
N LEU A 214 3.96 -16.50 5.63
CA LEU A 214 3.59 -16.21 4.24
C LEU A 214 3.81 -14.73 3.88
N THR A 215 3.52 -13.84 4.82
CA THR A 215 3.74 -12.40 4.66
C THR A 215 5.23 -12.09 4.54
N VAL A 216 6.06 -12.65 5.42
CA VAL A 216 7.52 -12.48 5.39
C VAL A 216 8.10 -13.06 4.09
N ASP A 217 7.69 -14.26 3.68
CA ASP A 217 8.13 -14.88 2.43
C ASP A 217 7.80 -14.01 1.22
N PHE A 218 6.61 -13.40 1.20
CA PHE A 218 6.20 -12.49 0.13
C PHE A 218 7.05 -11.21 0.13
N ILE A 219 7.29 -10.59 1.29
CA ILE A 219 8.18 -9.43 1.44
C ILE A 219 9.58 -9.77 0.91
N GLU A 220 10.18 -10.86 1.38
CA GLU A 220 11.53 -11.27 0.98
C GLU A 220 11.65 -11.45 -0.53
N LYS A 221 10.69 -12.16 -1.14
CA LYS A 221 10.64 -12.37 -2.59
C LYS A 221 10.58 -11.06 -3.35
N ILE A 222 9.77 -10.09 -2.90
CA ILE A 222 9.65 -8.80 -3.59
C ILE A 222 10.90 -7.94 -3.40
N LEU A 223 11.51 -7.95 -2.22
CA LEU A 223 12.78 -7.25 -2.00
C LEU A 223 13.89 -7.80 -2.91
N ASP A 224 13.95 -9.12 -3.12
CA ASP A 224 14.95 -9.76 -3.98
C ASP A 224 14.73 -9.48 -5.48
N ILE A 225 13.47 -9.38 -5.91
CA ILE A 225 13.09 -9.03 -7.29
C ILE A 225 13.34 -7.55 -7.56
N GLU A 226 12.86 -6.67 -6.67
CA GLU A 226 12.84 -5.22 -6.93
C GLU A 226 14.15 -4.53 -6.59
N LYS A 227 14.86 -5.01 -5.56
CA LYS A 227 16.08 -4.38 -5.02
C LYS A 227 15.90 -2.87 -4.84
N PRO A 228 14.94 -2.45 -3.98
CA PRO A 228 14.61 -1.04 -3.82
C PRO A 228 15.74 -0.27 -3.13
N ASP A 229 15.77 1.04 -3.38
CA ASP A 229 16.65 1.99 -2.70
C ASP A 229 16.06 2.45 -1.36
N LEU A 230 14.74 2.32 -1.20
CA LEU A 230 13.99 2.62 0.02
C LEU A 230 12.77 1.70 0.16
N VAL A 231 12.48 1.26 1.37
CA VAL A 231 11.18 0.68 1.73
C VAL A 231 10.36 1.70 2.52
N VAL A 232 9.08 1.84 2.16
CA VAL A 232 8.14 2.67 2.91
C VAL A 232 7.01 1.79 3.46
N PHE A 233 6.89 1.73 4.78
CA PHE A 233 5.77 1.08 5.46
C PHE A 233 4.63 2.08 5.66
N THR A 234 3.47 1.85 5.03
CA THR A 234 2.33 2.78 5.08
C THR A 234 1.27 2.39 6.09
N GLY A 235 1.68 2.06 7.31
CA GLY A 235 0.79 1.76 8.45
C GLY A 235 0.18 0.36 8.46
N ASP A 236 -0.46 0.03 9.59
CA ASP A 236 -1.06 -1.26 9.90
C ASP A 236 -0.10 -2.42 9.65
N GLN A 237 1.13 -2.23 10.12
CA GLN A 237 2.10 -3.32 10.14
C GLN A 237 1.75 -4.33 11.23
N LEU A 238 1.00 -3.87 12.22
CA LEU A 238 0.52 -4.62 13.36
C LEU A 238 -1.00 -4.74 13.28
N HIS A 239 -1.50 -5.96 13.49
CA HIS A 239 -2.89 -6.23 13.77
C HIS A 239 -3.42 -5.50 15.03
N HIS A 240 -4.74 -5.36 15.14
CA HIS A 240 -5.40 -4.63 16.22
C HIS A 240 -5.33 -5.31 17.60
N ASP A 241 -5.12 -6.63 17.62
CA ASP A 241 -5.06 -7.44 18.84
C ASP A 241 -3.69 -8.11 18.94
N ILE A 242 -2.76 -7.42 19.60
CA ILE A 242 -1.38 -7.85 19.74
C ILE A 242 -0.94 -7.69 21.19
N PRO A 243 -0.51 -8.77 21.84
CA PRO A 243 -0.02 -8.72 23.22
C PRO A 243 1.43 -8.21 23.36
N ASP A 244 2.25 -8.26 22.30
CA ASP A 244 3.58 -7.65 22.26
C ASP A 244 3.91 -7.08 20.86
N SER A 245 3.90 -5.74 20.74
CA SER A 245 4.15 -5.02 19.50
C SER A 245 5.58 -5.20 18.96
N GLN A 246 6.58 -5.30 19.84
CA GLN A 246 7.99 -5.34 19.39
C GLN A 246 8.30 -6.64 18.63
N SER A 247 7.83 -7.79 19.12
CA SER A 247 8.04 -9.09 18.46
C SER A 247 7.41 -9.11 17.07
N ALA A 248 6.21 -8.54 16.91
CA ALA A 248 5.55 -8.43 15.63
C ALA A 248 6.27 -7.45 14.69
N LEU A 249 6.63 -6.26 15.19
CA LEU A 249 7.32 -5.23 14.42
C LEU A 249 8.68 -5.72 13.89
N PHE A 250 9.44 -6.45 14.71
CA PHE A 250 10.74 -7.00 14.34
C PHE A 250 10.65 -7.98 13.17
N LYS A 251 9.58 -8.76 13.07
CA LYS A 251 9.37 -9.66 11.92
C LYS A 251 9.19 -8.90 10.61
N VAL A 252 8.44 -7.79 10.64
CA VAL A 252 8.17 -6.96 9.44
C VAL A 252 9.46 -6.34 8.90
N VAL A 253 10.28 -5.78 9.79
CA VAL A 253 11.47 -5.00 9.40
C VAL A 253 12.71 -5.86 9.19
N ALA A 254 12.76 -7.09 9.73
CA ALA A 254 13.92 -7.97 9.61
C ALA A 254 14.33 -8.26 8.15
N PRO A 255 13.42 -8.60 7.22
CA PRO A 255 13.75 -8.77 5.80
C PRO A 255 14.47 -7.58 5.16
N VAL A 256 14.10 -6.37 5.57
CA VAL A 256 14.61 -5.10 5.05
C VAL A 256 15.99 -4.80 5.65
N ILE A 257 16.12 -4.97 6.97
CA ILE A 257 17.38 -4.78 7.70
C ILE A 257 18.45 -5.78 7.26
N ASN A 258 18.08 -7.06 7.07
CA ASN A 258 18.99 -8.10 6.60
C ASN A 258 19.59 -7.80 5.21
N ARG A 259 18.88 -7.00 4.41
CA ARG A 259 19.30 -6.55 3.07
C ARG A 259 19.99 -5.19 3.10
N SER A 260 20.16 -4.58 4.28
CA SER A 260 20.73 -3.24 4.44
C SER A 260 19.99 -2.15 3.66
N ILE A 261 18.68 -2.32 3.46
CA ILE A 261 17.85 -1.37 2.73
C ILE A 261 17.35 -0.30 3.71
N PRO A 262 17.54 1.00 3.44
CA PRO A 262 16.93 2.06 4.22
C PRO A 262 15.41 1.95 4.24
N PHE A 263 14.77 2.30 5.35
CA PHE A 263 13.31 2.28 5.44
C PHE A 263 12.73 3.42 6.27
N ALA A 264 11.49 3.79 5.95
CA ALA A 264 10.68 4.74 6.70
C ALA A 264 9.29 4.15 6.94
N ALA A 265 8.60 4.62 7.98
CA ALA A 265 7.27 4.14 8.33
C ALA A 265 6.37 5.30 8.79
N VAL A 266 5.09 5.18 8.44
CA VAL A 266 3.98 5.89 9.09
C VAL A 266 3.11 4.88 9.82
N PHE A 267 2.39 5.32 10.84
CA PHE A 267 1.49 4.47 11.62
C PHE A 267 0.10 4.41 11.01
N GLY A 268 -0.52 3.23 11.11
CA GLY A 268 -1.94 3.04 10.88
C GLY A 268 -2.74 2.97 12.17
N ASN A 269 -4.06 2.81 12.04
CA ASN A 269 -4.96 2.79 13.17
C ASN A 269 -4.71 1.56 14.04
N HIS A 270 -4.60 0.38 13.44
CA HIS A 270 -4.43 -0.88 14.15
C HIS A 270 -3.11 -0.98 14.91
N ASP A 271 -2.08 -0.24 14.47
CA ASP A 271 -0.75 -0.27 15.11
C ASP A 271 -0.77 0.06 16.60
N SER A 272 -1.79 0.77 17.10
CA SER A 272 -1.88 1.20 18.50
C SER A 272 -3.23 0.93 19.18
N GLU A 273 -4.12 0.13 18.57
CA GLU A 273 -5.47 -0.11 19.10
C GLU A 273 -5.53 -1.17 20.21
N GLY A 274 -4.61 -2.14 20.19
CA GLY A 274 -4.62 -3.26 21.13
C GLY A 274 -4.44 -2.80 22.58
N ILE A 275 -5.15 -3.44 23.52
CA ILE A 275 -5.06 -3.11 24.96
C ILE A 275 -3.64 -3.24 25.55
N HIS A 276 -2.80 -4.05 24.90
CA HIS A 276 -1.42 -4.32 25.25
C HIS A 276 -0.44 -3.81 24.18
N ALA A 277 -0.96 -3.19 23.11
CA ALA A 277 -0.11 -2.61 22.08
C ALA A 277 0.68 -1.44 22.68
N LEU A 278 1.94 -1.32 22.25
CA LEU A 278 2.76 -0.17 22.60
C LEU A 278 2.15 1.11 22.02
N SER A 279 2.31 2.24 22.72
CA SER A 279 1.94 3.53 22.16
C SER A 279 2.77 3.84 20.90
N ARG A 280 2.23 4.66 20.00
CA ARG A 280 2.95 5.10 18.79
C ARG A 280 4.30 5.76 19.13
N THR A 281 4.38 6.50 20.24
CA THR A 281 5.65 7.08 20.74
C THR A 281 6.66 6.00 21.12
N ALA A 282 6.24 4.96 21.84
CA ALA A 282 7.14 3.86 22.19
C ALA A 282 7.59 3.06 20.95
N GLN A 283 6.67 2.83 20.00
CA GLN A 283 7.00 2.18 18.74
C GLN A 283 7.93 3.03 17.87
N MET A 284 7.72 4.35 17.81
CA MET A 284 8.61 5.26 17.09
C MET A 284 10.02 5.24 17.69
N SER A 285 10.16 5.20 19.02
CA SER A 285 11.46 5.04 19.68
C SER A 285 12.16 3.75 19.23
N ILE A 286 11.43 2.62 19.19
CA ILE A 286 11.98 1.35 18.69
C ILE A 286 12.42 1.49 17.23
N LEU A 287 11.57 2.05 16.37
CA LEU A 287 11.86 2.24 14.95
C LEU A 287 13.09 3.13 14.73
N GLN A 288 13.21 4.26 15.43
CA GLN A 288 14.36 5.16 15.34
C GLN A 288 15.68 4.47 15.74
N ASP A 289 15.58 3.46 16.60
CA ASP A 289 16.72 2.72 17.10
C ASP A 289 17.16 1.54 16.23
N LEU A 290 16.36 1.16 15.25
CA LEU A 290 16.72 0.07 14.34
C LEU A 290 17.73 0.54 13.28
N PRO A 291 18.66 -0.34 12.86
CA PRO A 291 19.59 -0.03 11.77
C PRO A 291 18.82 0.24 10.48
N PHE A 292 19.35 1.14 9.64
CA PHE A 292 18.75 1.54 8.36
C PHE A 292 17.39 2.25 8.45
N SER A 293 16.85 2.45 9.66
CA SER A 293 15.66 3.26 9.86
C SER A 293 15.93 4.74 9.62
N LEU A 294 15.02 5.35 8.87
CA LEU A 294 14.94 6.78 8.61
C LEU A 294 13.71 7.43 9.27
N CYS A 295 13.02 6.69 10.16
CA CYS A 295 11.87 7.22 10.89
C CYS A 295 12.28 8.35 11.84
N GLU A 296 11.38 9.30 12.04
CA GLU A 296 11.55 10.44 12.96
C GLU A 296 10.23 10.82 13.64
N SER A 297 10.31 11.19 14.92
CA SER A 297 9.15 11.58 15.76
C SER A 297 8.45 12.89 15.36
N GLY A 298 8.97 13.60 14.35
CA GLY A 298 8.51 14.93 13.97
C GLY A 298 8.67 16.00 15.06
N PRO A 299 8.24 17.25 14.79
CA PRO A 299 8.32 18.33 15.76
C PRO A 299 7.27 18.19 16.88
N GLU A 300 7.67 18.41 18.15
CA GLU A 300 6.80 18.24 19.33
C GLU A 300 5.50 19.07 19.31
N GLN A 301 5.51 20.21 18.61
CA GLN A 301 4.36 21.12 18.50
C GLN A 301 3.37 20.76 17.39
N VAL A 302 3.62 19.70 16.63
CA VAL A 302 2.77 19.23 15.53
C VAL A 302 2.00 18.01 16.00
N ASP A 303 0.70 17.97 15.73
CA ASP A 303 -0.14 16.83 16.13
C ASP A 303 0.31 15.53 15.46
N GLY A 304 0.34 14.43 16.22
CA GLY A 304 0.85 13.13 15.77
C GLY A 304 2.36 12.97 15.91
N ILE A 305 2.85 11.73 15.94
CA ILE A 305 4.26 11.41 16.21
C ILE A 305 5.06 11.09 14.95
N GLY A 306 4.41 10.94 13.79
CA GLY A 306 5.02 10.46 12.54
C GLY A 306 5.08 11.52 11.44
N ASN A 307 5.39 12.78 11.76
CA ASN A 307 5.42 13.88 10.77
C ASN A 307 6.86 14.29 10.43
N PHE A 308 7.40 13.79 9.33
CA PHE A 308 8.78 14.07 8.90
C PHE A 308 8.92 14.04 7.38
N TYR A 309 10.10 14.40 6.88
CA TYR A 309 10.40 14.33 5.45
C TYR A 309 11.81 13.81 5.20
N LEU A 310 12.01 13.18 4.05
CA LEU A 310 13.30 12.69 3.58
C LEU A 310 13.61 13.28 2.21
N GLN A 311 14.87 13.55 1.94
CA GLN A 311 15.33 14.03 0.64
C GLN A 311 16.08 12.94 -0.10
N VAL A 312 15.77 12.78 -1.38
CA VAL A 312 16.55 11.97 -2.32
C VAL A 312 17.46 12.92 -3.09
N LEU A 313 18.77 12.78 -2.89
CA LEU A 313 19.76 13.65 -3.50
C LEU A 313 20.24 13.10 -4.85
N ALA A 314 20.83 13.97 -5.65
CA ALA A 314 21.61 13.58 -6.82
C ALA A 314 22.76 12.60 -6.46
N PRO A 315 23.31 11.86 -7.44
CA PRO A 315 24.49 11.03 -7.23
C PRO A 315 25.63 11.81 -6.56
N ALA A 316 26.38 11.13 -5.69
CA ALA A 316 27.51 11.74 -5.01
C ALA A 316 28.55 12.27 -6.01
N PRO A 317 29.25 13.38 -5.71
CA PRO A 317 29.28 14.12 -4.44
C PRO A 317 28.22 15.23 -4.30
N SER A 318 27.31 15.38 -5.27
CA SER A 318 26.32 16.46 -5.28
C SER A 318 25.42 16.44 -4.03
N GLN A 319 25.05 17.62 -3.51
CA GLN A 319 24.09 17.76 -2.41
C GLN A 319 22.73 18.27 -2.89
N LEU A 320 22.51 18.29 -4.20
CA LEU A 320 21.27 18.75 -4.80
C LEU A 320 20.12 17.77 -4.48
N PRO A 321 19.05 18.21 -3.79
CA PRO A 321 17.84 17.41 -3.65
C PRO A 321 17.08 17.32 -4.98
N LEU A 322 16.75 16.11 -5.41
CA LEU A 322 15.97 15.83 -6.63
C LEU A 322 14.54 15.38 -6.32
N SER A 323 14.30 14.91 -5.09
CA SER A 323 12.95 14.60 -4.62
C SER A 323 12.84 14.79 -3.12
N THR A 324 11.63 15.17 -2.66
CA THR A 324 11.27 15.22 -1.25
C THR A 324 10.11 14.26 -0.98
N LEU A 325 10.27 13.39 0.00
CA LEU A 325 9.27 12.42 0.45
C LEU A 325 8.72 12.90 1.80
N TYR A 326 7.42 13.17 1.87
CA TYR A 326 6.73 13.59 3.10
C TYR A 326 6.02 12.40 3.74
N PHE A 327 6.11 12.29 5.07
CA PHE A 327 5.47 11.27 5.87
C PHE A 327 4.57 11.97 6.88
N LEU A 328 3.30 11.56 6.94
CA LEU A 328 2.31 12.18 7.82
C LEU A 328 1.63 11.14 8.70
N ASP A 329 1.44 11.51 9.96
CA ASP A 329 0.62 10.76 10.90
C ASP A 329 -0.86 11.05 10.62
N SER A 330 -1.56 10.08 10.02
CA SER A 330 -3.00 10.20 9.75
C SER A 330 -3.88 9.87 10.96
N HIS A 331 -3.30 9.74 12.17
CA HIS A 331 -4.00 9.39 13.40
C HIS A 331 -4.64 8.00 13.33
N GLY A 332 -5.71 7.77 14.09
CA GLY A 332 -6.45 6.51 14.16
C GLY A 332 -7.94 6.78 14.37
N GLU A 333 -8.68 5.79 14.87
CA GLU A 333 -10.09 5.99 15.23
C GLU A 333 -10.26 7.06 16.32
N ILE A 334 -11.33 7.87 16.22
CA ILE A 334 -11.70 8.82 17.27
C ILE A 334 -12.26 8.03 18.47
N PRO A 335 -11.70 8.19 19.68
CA PRO A 335 -12.24 7.51 20.86
C PRO A 335 -13.72 7.84 21.08
N SER A 336 -14.60 6.84 20.96
CA SER A 336 -16.04 7.04 21.07
C SER A 336 -16.76 5.88 21.75
N LYS A 337 -17.92 6.18 22.33
CA LYS A 337 -18.86 5.18 22.88
C LYS A 337 -19.90 4.71 21.85
N ILE A 338 -19.91 5.31 20.66
CA ILE A 338 -20.81 4.89 19.58
C ILE A 338 -20.24 3.67 18.86
N ARG A 339 -21.11 2.86 18.28
CA ARG A 339 -20.70 1.75 17.43
C ARG A 339 -20.14 2.31 16.11
N ASN A 340 -18.93 1.89 15.74
CA ASN A 340 -18.17 2.34 14.57
C ASN A 340 -17.80 3.84 14.68
N PRO A 341 -16.77 4.20 15.47
CA PRO A 341 -16.27 5.56 15.50
C PRO A 341 -15.80 6.03 14.11
N ASP A 342 -15.84 7.33 13.89
CA ASP A 342 -15.22 7.96 12.71
C ASP A 342 -13.70 8.01 12.91
N TYR A 343 -12.95 8.12 11.81
CA TYR A 343 -11.50 8.28 11.87
C TYR A 343 -11.12 9.74 12.12
N ASP A 344 -10.01 9.94 12.82
CA ASP A 344 -9.51 11.28 13.06
C ASP A 344 -8.84 11.86 11.79
N PHE A 345 -8.89 13.18 11.65
CA PHE A 345 -8.43 13.88 10.44
C PHE A 345 -7.06 14.56 10.65
N ILE A 346 -6.36 14.82 9.55
CA ILE A 346 -5.11 15.60 9.54
C ILE A 346 -5.35 17.00 10.13
N LYS A 347 -4.62 17.36 11.19
CA LYS A 347 -4.82 18.60 11.96
C LYS A 347 -4.20 19.80 11.27
N GLN A 348 -4.72 21.00 11.59
CA GLN A 348 -4.19 22.25 11.05
C GLN A 348 -2.69 22.43 11.33
N SER A 349 -2.20 22.02 12.51
CA SER A 349 -0.77 22.08 12.85
C SER A 349 0.10 21.27 11.88
N GLN A 350 -0.39 20.12 11.41
CA GLN A 350 0.27 19.29 10.41
C GLN A 350 0.22 19.92 9.03
N ILE A 351 -0.92 20.50 8.63
CA ILE A 351 -1.07 21.22 7.35
C ILE A 351 -0.11 22.42 7.31
N ASP A 352 -0.05 23.18 8.39
CA ASP A 352 0.85 24.33 8.53
C ASP A 352 2.30 23.89 8.46
N TRP A 353 2.69 22.87 9.24
CA TRP A 353 4.04 22.32 9.22
C TRP A 353 4.43 21.83 7.82
N PHE A 354 3.56 21.05 7.17
CA PHE A 354 3.79 20.54 5.82
C PHE A 354 3.99 21.68 4.82
N THR A 355 3.10 22.68 4.84
CA THR A 355 3.13 23.84 3.94
C THR A 355 4.42 24.63 4.13
N HIS A 356 4.81 24.94 5.38
CA HIS A 356 6.04 25.67 5.67
C HIS A 356 7.28 24.87 5.25
N THR A 357 7.30 23.56 5.53
CA THR A 357 8.40 22.66 5.19
C THR A 357 8.57 22.57 3.69
N SER A 358 7.49 22.33 2.95
CA SER A 358 7.50 22.26 1.49
C SER A 358 7.97 23.56 0.84
N GLN A 359 7.48 24.71 1.30
CA GLN A 359 7.94 26.01 0.80
C GLN A 359 9.42 26.25 1.10
N ALA A 360 9.91 25.82 2.27
CA ALA A 360 11.33 25.91 2.59
C ALA A 360 12.18 25.04 1.64
N GLN A 361 11.75 23.81 1.35
CA GLN A 361 12.47 22.93 0.43
C GLN A 361 12.46 23.45 -1.01
N ARG A 362 11.32 23.95 -1.50
CA ARG A 362 11.23 24.55 -2.85
C ARG A 362 12.15 25.76 -2.99
N ARG A 363 12.13 26.68 -2.01
CA ARG A 363 13.04 27.85 -2.00
C ARG A 363 14.51 27.45 -1.92
N ALA A 364 14.84 26.34 -1.25
CA ALA A 364 16.21 25.84 -1.20
C ALA A 364 16.66 25.31 -2.58
N CYS A 365 15.75 24.74 -3.37
CA CYS A 365 16.02 24.29 -4.73
C CYS A 365 16.13 25.46 -5.74
N GLU A 366 15.36 26.54 -5.55
CA GLU A 366 15.32 27.72 -6.43
C GLU A 366 16.53 28.67 -6.27
N LYS A 367 17.23 28.65 -5.12
CA LYS A 367 18.39 29.53 -4.84
C LYS A 367 19.64 29.23 -5.66
N ASP A 368 19.55 28.19 -6.45
CA ASP A 368 20.60 27.65 -7.27
C ASP A 368 20.14 28.02 -8.70
N ASP A 369 20.92 28.82 -9.44
CA ASP A 369 20.62 29.67 -10.63
C ASP A 369 19.95 29.04 -11.88
N ASP A 370 19.14 27.99 -11.75
CA ASP A 370 18.47 27.32 -12.88
C ASP A 370 16.98 27.11 -12.53
N ASP A 371 16.17 28.05 -13.03
CA ASP A 371 14.74 28.27 -12.71
C ASP A 371 13.80 27.16 -13.27
N ASN A 372 14.39 26.13 -13.89
CA ASN A 372 13.67 25.09 -14.63
C ASN A 372 14.03 23.66 -14.16
N ARG A 373 14.52 23.52 -12.92
CA ARG A 373 15.00 22.24 -12.39
C ARG A 373 13.90 21.30 -11.95
N PHE A 374 13.98 20.06 -12.40
CA PHE A 374 13.13 18.95 -11.99
C PHE A 374 13.27 18.61 -10.50
N HIS A 375 12.16 18.68 -9.76
CA HIS A 375 12.04 18.20 -8.38
C HIS A 375 10.66 17.59 -8.16
N LEU A 376 10.60 16.31 -7.77
CA LEU A 376 9.33 15.62 -7.47
C LEU A 376 9.07 15.48 -5.98
N SER A 377 7.83 15.68 -5.59
CA SER A 377 7.41 15.55 -4.19
C SER A 377 6.40 14.43 -4.06
N LEU A 378 6.66 13.45 -3.19
CA LEU A 378 5.69 12.40 -2.85
C LEU A 378 5.29 12.55 -1.39
N ALA A 379 4.07 12.13 -1.06
CA ALA A 379 3.61 12.05 0.31
C ALA A 379 3.11 10.63 0.62
N PHE A 380 3.26 10.22 1.87
CA PHE A 380 2.80 8.93 2.39
C PHE A 380 2.07 9.13 3.72
N LEU A 381 0.92 8.47 3.85
CA LEU A 381 0.13 8.39 5.06
C LEU A 381 -0.56 7.01 5.11
N HIS A 382 -1.27 6.68 6.18
CA HIS A 382 -1.99 5.41 6.25
C HIS A 382 -3.47 5.55 5.84
N ILE A 383 -4.25 6.28 6.64
CA ILE A 383 -5.71 6.45 6.46
C ILE A 383 -5.96 7.42 5.30
N PRO A 384 -6.67 7.02 4.23
CA PRO A 384 -6.86 7.83 3.05
C PRO A 384 -7.59 9.14 3.36
N LEU A 385 -7.28 10.18 2.60
CA LEU A 385 -8.03 11.44 2.65
C LEU A 385 -9.44 11.24 2.08
N PRO A 386 -10.43 12.09 2.43
CA PRO A 386 -11.79 12.01 1.91
C PRO A 386 -11.86 11.98 0.37
N GLU A 387 -10.91 12.60 -0.31
CA GLU A 387 -10.81 12.64 -1.78
C GLU A 387 -10.60 11.28 -2.42
N PHE A 388 -10.05 10.28 -1.71
CA PHE A 388 -10.00 8.90 -2.19
C PHE A 388 -11.39 8.27 -2.33
N GLY A 389 -12.38 8.76 -1.56
CA GLY A 389 -13.77 8.34 -1.63
C GLY A 389 -14.64 9.18 -2.57
N ASP A 390 -14.07 10.18 -3.25
CA ASP A 390 -14.84 11.11 -4.08
C ASP A 390 -15.49 10.39 -5.28
N PRO A 391 -16.80 10.59 -5.55
CA PRO A 391 -17.50 9.93 -6.66
C PRO A 391 -17.01 10.35 -8.05
N HIS A 392 -16.31 11.47 -8.17
CA HIS A 392 -15.71 11.98 -9.40
C HIS A 392 -14.23 11.59 -9.55
N LEU A 393 -13.70 10.79 -8.62
CA LEU A 393 -12.34 10.30 -8.69
C LEU A 393 -12.14 9.38 -9.91
N SER A 394 -11.23 9.77 -10.80
CA SER A 394 -10.98 9.03 -12.04
C SER A 394 -9.87 8.01 -11.85
N ILE A 395 -10.27 6.77 -11.54
CA ILE A 395 -9.35 5.63 -11.46
C ILE A 395 -8.74 5.38 -12.85
N ARG A 396 -7.41 5.38 -12.92
CA ARG A 396 -6.67 5.14 -14.18
C ARG A 396 -6.09 3.74 -14.26
N ASN A 397 -5.75 3.16 -13.11
CA ASN A 397 -5.28 1.79 -13.01
C ASN A 397 -5.57 1.20 -11.63
N GLY A 398 -5.57 -0.14 -11.52
CA GLY A 398 -5.97 -0.90 -10.35
C GLY A 398 -7.47 -0.85 -10.10
N HIS A 399 -7.87 -1.31 -8.91
CA HIS A 399 -9.25 -1.58 -8.58
C HIS A 399 -9.62 -0.98 -7.23
N ARG A 400 -10.86 -0.51 -7.14
CA ARG A 400 -11.56 -0.28 -5.88
C ARG A 400 -12.27 -1.58 -5.49
N GLY A 401 -11.67 -2.33 -4.57
CA GLY A 401 -12.19 -3.61 -4.08
C GLY A 401 -13.20 -3.46 -2.94
N GLU A 402 -13.13 -2.34 -2.20
CA GLU A 402 -13.98 -2.01 -1.06
C GLU A 402 -14.28 -0.50 -0.99
N PRO A 403 -15.26 -0.06 -0.19
CA PRO A 403 -15.47 1.36 0.10
C PRO A 403 -14.19 2.00 0.64
N THR A 404 -14.00 3.30 0.38
CA THR A 404 -12.94 4.04 1.07
C THR A 404 -13.42 4.37 2.48
N GLU A 405 -12.67 3.92 3.47
CA GLU A 405 -12.89 4.26 4.87
C GLU A 405 -11.84 5.30 5.29
N GLY A 406 -12.32 6.42 5.82
CA GLY A 406 -11.50 7.57 6.17
C GLY A 406 -12.32 8.60 6.94
N PRO A 407 -11.70 9.70 7.39
CA PRO A 407 -12.40 10.69 8.20
C PRO A 407 -13.59 11.29 7.45
N SER A 408 -14.74 11.37 8.10
CA SER A 408 -15.91 12.05 7.51
C SER A 408 -15.70 13.56 7.38
N PHE A 409 -14.79 14.13 8.18
CA PHE A 409 -14.41 15.54 8.13
C PHE A 409 -13.27 15.77 7.14
N ASN A 410 -13.48 16.65 6.17
CA ASN A 410 -12.42 17.10 5.25
C ASN A 410 -11.65 18.29 5.84
N SER A 411 -10.36 18.07 6.12
CA SER A 411 -9.46 19.09 6.65
C SER A 411 -8.88 20.03 5.59
N HIS A 412 -9.21 19.82 4.32
CA HIS A 412 -8.64 20.51 3.17
C HIS A 412 -7.13 20.27 2.99
N PHE A 413 -6.61 19.16 3.52
CA PHE A 413 -5.20 18.82 3.31
C PHE A 413 -4.87 18.52 1.84
N TYR A 414 -5.80 17.95 1.07
CA TYR A 414 -5.63 17.77 -0.38
C TYR A 414 -5.34 19.09 -1.10
N ASP A 415 -6.01 20.19 -0.73
CA ASP A 415 -5.78 21.51 -1.30
C ASP A 415 -4.36 22.01 -1.02
N ALA A 416 -3.82 21.71 0.16
CA ALA A 416 -2.42 21.99 0.50
C ALA A 416 -1.46 21.17 -0.38
N LEU A 417 -1.72 19.87 -0.60
CA LEU A 417 -0.91 19.02 -1.49
C LEU A 417 -0.87 19.57 -2.93
N VAL A 418 -2.02 20.03 -3.45
CA VAL A 418 -2.13 20.66 -4.78
C VAL A 418 -1.29 21.93 -4.84
N LYS A 419 -1.48 22.85 -3.88
CA LYS A 419 -0.75 24.14 -3.80
C LYS A 419 0.76 23.94 -3.67
N GLU A 420 1.16 22.90 -2.93
CA GLU A 420 2.54 22.55 -2.68
C GLU A 420 3.17 21.71 -3.81
N ARG A 421 2.41 21.41 -4.88
CA ARG A 421 2.83 20.66 -6.08
C ARG A 421 3.31 19.24 -5.75
N VAL A 422 2.61 18.57 -4.83
CA VAL A 422 2.84 17.14 -4.59
C VAL A 422 2.40 16.35 -5.80
N SER A 423 3.26 15.42 -6.23
CA SER A 423 3.11 14.59 -7.41
C SER A 423 2.16 13.41 -7.19
N ALA A 424 2.34 12.73 -6.05
CA ALA A 424 1.57 11.55 -5.69
C ALA A 424 1.47 11.41 -4.17
N LEU A 425 0.35 10.87 -3.72
CA LEU A 425 0.06 10.50 -2.35
C LEU A 425 -0.19 8.98 -2.30
N GLY A 426 0.65 8.27 -1.55
CA GLY A 426 0.49 6.84 -1.26
C GLY A 426 -0.22 6.60 0.08
N CYS A 427 -1.19 5.69 0.11
CA CYS A 427 -1.88 5.28 1.35
C CYS A 427 -2.07 3.76 1.47
N GLY A 428 -2.52 3.31 2.65
CA GLY A 428 -2.87 1.93 3.00
C GLY A 428 -4.35 1.80 3.37
N HIS A 429 -4.62 1.12 4.48
CA HIS A 429 -5.88 1.09 5.23
C HIS A 429 -7.01 0.29 4.57
N ASP A 430 -7.43 0.67 3.36
CA ASP A 430 -8.47 -0.05 2.62
C ASP A 430 -7.85 -1.20 1.82
N HIS A 431 -7.27 -2.14 2.54
CA HIS A 431 -6.69 -3.42 2.13
C HIS A 431 -6.80 -3.84 0.64
N VAL A 432 -8.03 -4.03 0.13
CA VAL A 432 -8.28 -4.58 -1.21
C VAL A 432 -8.40 -3.51 -2.30
N ASN A 433 -8.34 -2.23 -1.93
CA ASN A 433 -8.11 -1.11 -2.84
C ASN A 433 -6.63 -1.04 -3.23
N ASP A 434 -6.37 -0.90 -4.53
CA ASP A 434 -4.99 -0.86 -5.06
C ASP A 434 -4.86 0.03 -6.29
N PHE A 435 -5.80 0.96 -6.43
CA PHE A 435 -5.86 1.82 -7.58
C PHE A 435 -4.93 3.03 -7.47
N CYS A 436 -4.63 3.64 -8.62
CA CYS A 436 -4.15 5.01 -8.73
C CYS A 436 -5.18 5.84 -9.50
N ALA A 437 -5.50 7.02 -8.98
CA ALA A 437 -6.55 7.87 -9.53
C ALA A 437 -6.21 9.37 -9.47
N LEU A 438 -6.94 10.15 -10.26
CA LEU A 438 -6.87 11.61 -10.26
C LEU A 438 -8.26 12.20 -9.99
N LEU A 439 -8.32 13.18 -9.11
CA LEU A 439 -9.52 13.99 -8.92
C LEU A 439 -9.54 15.13 -9.93
N GLN A 440 -10.60 15.23 -10.73
CA GLN A 440 -10.76 16.33 -11.67
C GLN A 440 -11.15 17.60 -10.92
N GLN A 441 -10.29 18.61 -10.93
CA GLN A 441 -10.63 19.91 -10.35
C GLN A 441 -11.44 20.76 -11.35
N PRO A 442 -12.59 21.34 -10.98
CA PRO A 442 -13.27 22.34 -11.80
C PRO A 442 -12.42 23.61 -11.86
N SER A 443 -12.22 24.21 -13.05
CA SER A 443 -11.52 25.49 -13.15
C SER A 443 -12.35 26.61 -12.49
N GLN A 444 -12.06 26.95 -11.24
CA GLN A 444 -12.65 28.11 -10.57
C GLN A 444 -11.83 29.37 -10.89
N GLN A 445 -11.74 29.77 -12.16
CA GLN A 445 -11.43 31.15 -12.55
C GLN A 445 -11.64 31.35 -14.05
N ALA A 446 -12.56 32.25 -14.39
CA ALA A 446 -12.71 32.77 -15.74
C ALA A 446 -11.49 33.65 -16.06
N GLY A 447 -10.44 33.08 -16.66
CA GLY A 447 -9.28 33.86 -17.10
C GLY A 447 -8.07 33.05 -17.54
N ASP A 448 -7.71 31.99 -16.81
CA ASP A 448 -6.54 31.14 -17.13
C ASP A 448 -6.96 29.70 -17.44
N LYS A 449 -6.61 29.23 -18.64
CA LYS A 449 -7.03 27.95 -19.22
C LYS A 449 -6.19 26.74 -18.77
N ALA A 450 -5.53 26.79 -17.61
CA ALA A 450 -4.72 25.68 -17.11
C ALA A 450 -5.29 25.19 -15.78
N THR A 451 -6.14 24.15 -15.83
CA THR A 451 -6.47 23.34 -14.66
C THR A 451 -5.17 22.72 -14.16
N GLN A 452 -4.66 23.10 -12.98
CA GLN A 452 -3.55 22.38 -12.39
C GLN A 452 -4.07 21.01 -11.91
N PRO A 453 -3.56 19.89 -12.44
CA PRO A 453 -3.94 18.57 -11.95
C PRO A 453 -3.41 18.41 -10.51
N GLY A 454 -4.26 17.89 -9.62
CA GLY A 454 -3.84 17.54 -8.27
C GLY A 454 -2.95 16.29 -8.22
N PRO A 455 -2.46 15.91 -7.03
CA PRO A 455 -1.62 14.72 -6.87
C PRO A 455 -2.35 13.46 -7.31
N TRP A 456 -1.59 12.48 -7.79
CA TRP A 456 -2.08 11.12 -7.92
C TRP A 456 -2.42 10.52 -6.56
N LEU A 457 -3.62 9.98 -6.40
CA LEU A 457 -4.07 9.29 -5.20
C LEU A 457 -3.93 7.78 -5.42
N CYS A 458 -3.05 7.11 -4.67
CA CYS A 458 -2.70 5.72 -4.90
C CYS A 458 -2.74 4.87 -3.63
N TYR A 459 -3.52 3.79 -3.64
CA TYR A 459 -3.45 2.77 -2.61
C TYR A 459 -2.28 1.82 -2.84
N GLY A 460 -1.59 1.43 -1.78
CA GLY A 460 -0.54 0.40 -1.81
C GLY A 460 -1.09 -1.01 -2.03
N GLY A 461 -2.31 -1.27 -1.56
CA GLY A 461 -2.88 -2.61 -1.41
C GLY A 461 -2.28 -3.36 -0.22
N SER A 462 -3.00 -4.38 0.26
CA SER A 462 -2.55 -5.18 1.41
C SER A 462 -1.49 -6.21 1.04
N SER A 463 -0.41 -6.21 1.82
CA SER A 463 0.72 -7.14 1.72
C SER A 463 0.58 -8.34 2.67
N GLY A 464 -0.23 -8.22 3.71
CA GLY A 464 -0.33 -9.19 4.81
C GLY A 464 -1.29 -10.34 4.58
N PHE A 465 -0.94 -11.51 5.09
CA PHE A 465 -1.81 -12.69 5.15
C PHE A 465 -2.55 -12.82 6.51
N GLY A 466 -2.31 -11.89 7.45
CA GLY A 466 -2.90 -11.87 8.80
C GLY A 466 -4.40 -11.59 8.85
N GLY A 467 -5.00 -11.23 7.72
CA GLY A 467 -6.43 -10.96 7.57
C GLY A 467 -6.68 -9.99 6.44
N TYR A 468 -7.93 -9.54 6.34
CA TYR A 468 -8.35 -8.39 5.54
C TYR A 468 -8.09 -8.39 4.02
N GLY A 469 -7.54 -9.46 3.44
CA GLY A 469 -7.48 -9.58 1.98
C GLY A 469 -8.73 -10.21 1.39
N SER A 470 -9.88 -9.93 1.99
CA SER A 470 -11.19 -10.30 1.48
C SER A 470 -12.20 -9.20 1.80
N TYR A 471 -13.12 -8.96 0.86
CA TYR A 471 -14.26 -8.08 1.06
C TYR A 471 -15.55 -8.77 0.64
N GLY A 472 -16.53 -8.80 1.53
CA GLY A 472 -17.73 -9.61 1.38
C GLY A 472 -17.40 -11.10 1.25
N ARG A 473 -17.68 -11.70 0.09
CA ARG A 473 -17.35 -13.12 -0.21
C ARG A 473 -16.15 -13.28 -1.13
N LYS A 474 -15.53 -12.19 -1.57
CA LYS A 474 -14.43 -12.21 -2.55
C LYS A 474 -13.10 -12.08 -1.83
N GLN A 475 -12.18 -12.99 -2.12
CA GLN A 475 -10.80 -12.97 -1.66
C GLN A 475 -9.90 -12.35 -2.73
N PHE A 476 -8.80 -11.75 -2.30
CA PHE A 476 -7.91 -10.97 -3.15
C PHE A 476 -6.45 -11.34 -2.90
N HIS A 477 -5.69 -11.36 -3.99
CA HIS A 477 -4.27 -11.64 -3.93
C HIS A 477 -3.49 -10.53 -3.23
N ARG A 478 -2.49 -10.89 -2.42
CA ARG A 478 -1.65 -9.91 -1.73
C ARG A 478 -0.73 -9.20 -2.71
N ARG A 479 -0.50 -7.93 -2.43
CA ARG A 479 0.25 -7.05 -3.33
C ARG A 479 1.02 -5.96 -2.61
N MET A 480 2.09 -5.52 -3.29
CA MET A 480 2.93 -4.40 -2.88
C MET A 480 3.06 -3.45 -4.05
N ARG A 481 3.06 -2.14 -3.78
CA ARG A 481 3.27 -1.12 -4.79
C ARG A 481 4.74 -0.75 -4.90
N VAL A 482 5.20 -0.52 -6.12
CA VAL A 482 6.54 -0.05 -6.41
C VAL A 482 6.44 1.31 -7.08
N TRP A 483 7.36 2.21 -6.74
CA TRP A 483 7.52 3.53 -7.31
C TRP A 483 8.94 3.64 -7.89
N GLU A 484 9.07 4.19 -9.10
CA GLU A 484 10.37 4.47 -9.72
C GLU A 484 10.39 5.93 -10.17
N LEU A 485 11.27 6.70 -9.54
CA LEU A 485 11.68 8.01 -9.97
C LEU A 485 12.78 7.83 -11.01
N ASP A 486 12.64 8.46 -12.18
CA ASP A 486 13.69 8.57 -13.18
C ASP A 486 13.99 10.04 -13.42
N THR A 487 15.14 10.47 -12.92
CA THR A 487 15.59 11.86 -13.01
C THR A 487 16.14 12.22 -14.38
N SER A 488 16.46 11.23 -15.23
CA SER A 488 16.94 11.49 -16.59
C SER A 488 15.81 11.83 -17.55
N THR A 489 14.64 11.24 -17.34
CA THR A 489 13.42 11.50 -18.14
C THR A 489 12.39 12.33 -17.39
N GLU A 490 12.76 12.82 -16.20
CA GLU A 490 11.88 13.59 -15.32
C GLU A 490 10.53 12.88 -15.09
N SER A 491 10.56 11.57 -14.84
CA SER A 491 9.36 10.73 -14.78
C SER A 491 9.16 10.04 -13.44
N LEU A 492 7.89 9.76 -13.13
CA LEU A 492 7.49 8.93 -12.00
C LEU A 492 6.60 7.81 -12.52
N LYS A 493 7.00 6.56 -12.26
CA LYS A 493 6.25 5.36 -12.63
C LYS A 493 5.85 4.58 -11.40
N THR A 494 4.75 3.84 -11.50
CA THR A 494 4.33 2.88 -10.48
C THR A 494 3.83 1.60 -11.10
N TRP A 495 4.01 0.48 -10.41
CA TRP A 495 3.41 -0.82 -10.72
C TRP A 495 3.18 -1.58 -9.42
N LYS A 496 2.53 -2.74 -9.52
CA LYS A 496 2.31 -3.66 -8.40
C LYS A 496 3.05 -4.97 -8.61
N ARG A 497 3.41 -5.58 -7.49
CA ARG A 497 3.81 -6.98 -7.39
C ARG A 497 2.74 -7.76 -6.66
N VAL A 498 2.46 -8.97 -7.13
CA VAL A 498 1.39 -9.81 -6.61
C VAL A 498 1.98 -11.16 -6.22
N GLU A 499 1.53 -11.73 -5.10
CA GLU A 499 2.11 -12.91 -4.45
C GLU A 499 2.43 -14.10 -5.38
N TYR A 500 1.58 -14.35 -6.38
CA TYR A 500 1.64 -15.54 -7.22
C TYR A 500 2.44 -15.37 -8.52
N VAL A 501 2.78 -14.13 -8.92
CA VAL A 501 3.42 -13.85 -10.23
C VAL A 501 4.57 -12.86 -10.09
N THR A 502 5.62 -13.04 -10.90
CA THR A 502 6.82 -12.21 -10.88
C THR A 502 6.79 -11.06 -11.87
N ASP A 503 5.79 -10.99 -12.75
CA ASP A 503 5.62 -9.90 -13.71
C ASP A 503 5.07 -8.63 -13.04
N ARG A 504 5.27 -7.49 -13.69
CA ARG A 504 4.72 -6.21 -13.21
C ARG A 504 3.24 -6.18 -13.57
N VAL A 505 2.42 -5.84 -12.59
CA VAL A 505 0.98 -5.67 -12.79
C VAL A 505 0.67 -4.18 -12.78
N ASP A 506 -0.19 -3.75 -13.70
CA ASP A 506 -0.75 -2.40 -13.69
C ASP A 506 0.31 -1.28 -13.70
N GLU A 507 1.33 -1.41 -14.54
CA GLU A 507 2.34 -0.36 -14.73
C GLU A 507 1.71 0.92 -15.29
N LEU A 508 2.01 2.06 -14.67
CA LEU A 508 1.46 3.36 -14.99
C LEU A 508 2.54 4.45 -14.87
N VAL A 509 2.58 5.35 -15.87
CA VAL A 509 3.38 6.58 -15.82
C VAL A 509 2.52 7.69 -15.23
N LEU A 510 2.94 8.23 -14.09
CA LEU A 510 2.23 9.27 -13.35
C LEU A 510 2.69 10.67 -13.78
N ILE A 511 4.01 10.80 -14.02
CA ILE A 511 4.67 12.04 -14.42
C ILE A 511 5.62 11.73 -15.57
N GLU A 512 5.70 12.63 -16.54
CA GLU A 512 6.68 12.60 -17.62
C GLU A 512 7.10 14.03 -17.97
N SER A 513 8.41 14.24 -18.19
CA SER A 513 8.98 15.57 -18.45
C SER A 513 8.53 16.61 -17.40
N GLY A 514 8.47 16.20 -16.13
CA GLY A 514 8.06 17.04 -15.00
C GLY A 514 6.56 17.35 -14.92
N ALA A 515 5.73 16.90 -15.87
CA ALA A 515 4.30 17.18 -15.91
C ALA A 515 3.44 15.96 -15.51
N ILE A 516 2.36 16.21 -14.75
CA ILE A 516 1.38 15.18 -14.40
C ILE A 516 0.64 14.74 -15.67
N ILE A 517 0.64 13.44 -15.93
CA ILE A 517 -0.01 12.84 -17.09
C ILE A 517 -1.48 12.55 -16.77
N THR A 518 -2.36 13.43 -17.25
CA THR A 518 -3.83 13.30 -17.04
C THR A 518 -4.51 12.38 -18.05
N HIS A 519 -3.80 12.03 -19.14
CA HIS A 519 -4.24 11.16 -20.23
C HIS A 519 -3.28 9.99 -20.39
N ILE A 520 -3.78 8.74 -20.42
CA ILE A 520 -2.93 7.57 -20.68
C ILE A 520 -2.48 7.60 -22.15
N GLY A 521 -1.36 8.25 -22.44
CA GLY A 521 -0.62 8.05 -23.67
C GLY A 521 0.10 6.71 -23.59
N ARG A 522 -0.23 5.75 -24.46
CA ARG A 522 0.55 4.50 -24.54
C ARG A 522 1.88 4.80 -25.24
N PHE A 523 2.98 4.77 -24.50
CA PHE A 523 4.31 4.64 -25.11
C PHE A 523 4.44 3.32 -25.84
N SER A 524 4.91 3.41 -27.08
CA SER A 524 5.36 2.31 -27.90
C SER A 524 6.67 1.72 -27.34
N LYS A 525 6.79 0.40 -27.41
CA LYS A 525 8.10 -0.22 -27.59
C LYS A 525 8.64 0.27 -28.93
N ASP A 526 9.52 1.26 -28.88
CA ASP A 526 10.79 1.33 -29.62
C ASP A 526 11.27 2.80 -29.62
N SER A 527 12.48 2.96 -29.11
CA SER A 527 13.28 4.18 -29.15
C SER A 527 13.55 4.63 -30.59
N GLN A 528 13.22 5.88 -30.95
CA GLN A 528 14.07 6.78 -31.74
C GLN A 528 13.47 8.19 -31.81
N ASP A 529 14.35 9.17 -31.70
CA ASP A 529 14.14 10.62 -31.76
C ASP A 529 13.21 11.08 -32.89
N TYR A 530 12.49 12.19 -32.65
CA TYR A 530 12.53 13.43 -33.45
C TYR A 530 11.48 14.41 -32.90
N ALA A 531 11.96 15.55 -32.39
CA ALA A 531 11.15 16.72 -32.08
C ALA A 531 10.63 17.40 -33.37
N LEU A 532 9.36 17.77 -33.41
CA LEU A 532 8.85 18.85 -34.29
C LEU A 532 7.72 19.61 -33.59
N THR A 533 8.02 20.88 -33.31
CA THR A 533 7.16 21.97 -32.89
C THR A 533 5.99 22.17 -33.87
N LEU A 534 4.81 22.53 -33.36
CA LEU A 534 3.75 23.14 -34.17
C LEU A 534 3.31 24.47 -33.57
N ASP A 535 3.40 25.45 -34.46
CA ASP A 535 3.16 26.86 -34.28
C ASP A 535 1.66 27.21 -34.30
N SER A 536 1.41 28.38 -33.78
CA SER A 536 0.19 29.17 -33.61
C SER A 536 -0.95 29.06 -34.66
N GLY A 537 -2.19 29.04 -34.13
CA GLY A 537 -3.26 29.98 -34.48
C GLY A 537 -4.22 29.64 -35.64
N GLN A 538 -5.50 29.38 -35.31
CA GLN A 538 -6.65 30.16 -35.79
C GLN A 538 -8.00 29.67 -35.22
N VAL A 539 -8.86 30.64 -34.91
CA VAL A 539 -10.24 30.52 -34.43
C VAL A 539 -11.19 30.35 -35.63
N VAL A 540 -12.10 29.35 -35.62
CA VAL A 540 -13.35 29.40 -36.41
C VAL A 540 -14.51 28.64 -35.72
N ASN A 541 -15.56 29.41 -35.40
CA ASN A 541 -17.01 29.17 -35.30
C ASN A 541 -17.61 27.82 -34.85
N HIS A 542 -18.56 27.95 -33.93
CA HIS A 542 -19.56 26.96 -33.53
C HIS A 542 -20.46 26.52 -34.71
N GLU A 543 -20.26 25.28 -35.17
CA GLU A 543 -21.28 24.43 -35.76
C GLU A 543 -21.24 23.07 -35.06
N ILE A 544 -22.42 22.49 -34.82
CA ILE A 544 -22.63 21.20 -34.17
C ILE A 544 -22.01 20.11 -35.06
N ASN A 545 -20.77 19.71 -34.75
CA ASN A 545 -20.04 18.77 -35.60
C ASN A 545 -20.33 17.31 -35.22
N GLU A 546 -20.97 16.61 -36.17
CA GLU A 546 -20.97 15.16 -36.31
C GLU A 546 -19.54 14.62 -36.10
N ARG A 547 -19.32 13.86 -35.01
CA ARG A 547 -18.02 13.19 -34.79
C ARG A 547 -17.93 11.95 -35.68
N ALA A 548 -17.16 12.06 -36.76
CA ALA A 548 -16.76 10.94 -37.60
C ALA A 548 -15.74 10.07 -36.83
N LEU A 549 -15.99 8.76 -36.75
CA LEU A 549 -15.16 7.80 -36.02
C LEU A 549 -14.75 6.67 -36.97
N THR A 550 -13.45 6.38 -37.04
CA THR A 550 -12.87 5.31 -37.89
C THR A 550 -12.88 3.96 -37.16
N THR A 551 -13.20 2.86 -37.87
CA THR A 551 -13.13 1.48 -37.34
C THR A 551 -12.48 0.52 -38.34
N SER A 552 -11.66 -0.43 -37.86
CA SER A 552 -11.59 -1.81 -38.39
C SER A 552 -10.72 -2.75 -37.53
N SER A 553 -11.34 -3.77 -36.93
CA SER A 553 -11.15 -5.19 -37.28
C SER A 553 -12.35 -6.00 -36.74
N VAL A 554 -12.88 -6.97 -37.49
CA VAL A 554 -13.96 -7.88 -37.06
C VAL A 554 -13.36 -9.25 -36.80
N GLN A 555 -13.52 -9.78 -35.58
CA GLN A 555 -13.19 -11.17 -35.26
C GLN A 555 -14.46 -11.94 -34.93
N ASN A 556 -14.63 -13.12 -35.51
CA ASN A 556 -15.76 -14.01 -35.21
C ASN A 556 -15.35 -15.00 -34.12
N SER A 557 -16.13 -15.10 -33.05
CA SER A 557 -15.97 -16.10 -32.00
C SER A 557 -17.20 -17.00 -31.92
N SER A 558 -16.98 -18.30 -31.68
CA SER A 558 -18.05 -19.28 -31.46
C SER A 558 -18.26 -19.47 -29.96
N VAL A 559 -19.50 -19.32 -29.48
CA VAL A 559 -19.85 -19.43 -28.06
C VAL A 559 -20.88 -20.55 -27.86
N ILE A 560 -20.70 -21.35 -26.80
CA ILE A 560 -21.61 -22.44 -26.44
C ILE A 560 -22.56 -21.93 -25.35
N ILE A 561 -23.87 -21.91 -25.64
CA ILE A 561 -24.90 -21.53 -24.66
C ILE A 561 -25.62 -22.79 -24.16
N PRO A 562 -25.66 -23.06 -22.84
CA PRO A 562 -26.46 -24.16 -22.31
C PRO A 562 -27.95 -23.80 -22.30
N HIS A 563 -28.80 -24.70 -22.81
CA HIS A 563 -30.27 -24.57 -22.74
C HIS A 563 -30.85 -25.52 -21.70
N SER A 564 -31.94 -25.12 -21.04
CA SER A 564 -32.68 -25.89 -20.04
C SER A 564 -33.52 -27.06 -20.59
N ASP A 565 -33.47 -27.36 -21.89
CA ASP A 565 -34.09 -28.56 -22.47
C ASP A 565 -33.11 -29.23 -23.47
N ASN A 566 -32.51 -30.33 -23.01
CA ASN A 566 -31.74 -31.37 -23.74
C ASN A 566 -31.28 -31.09 -25.20
N GLY A 567 -30.40 -30.10 -25.39
CA GLY A 567 -29.59 -29.97 -26.61
C GLY A 567 -28.63 -28.78 -26.57
N GLN A 568 -27.31 -29.04 -26.59
CA GLN A 568 -26.29 -28.00 -26.78
C GLN A 568 -26.36 -27.47 -28.22
N ARG A 569 -26.55 -26.16 -28.40
CA ARG A 569 -26.44 -25.49 -29.70
C ARG A 569 -25.20 -24.60 -29.68
N ARG A 570 -24.28 -24.79 -30.65
CA ARG A 570 -23.23 -23.79 -30.92
C ARG A 570 -23.90 -22.55 -31.51
N VAL A 571 -23.67 -21.39 -30.91
CA VAL A 571 -24.00 -20.10 -31.53
C VAL A 571 -22.74 -19.64 -32.26
N ASN A 572 -22.86 -19.42 -33.57
CA ASN A 572 -21.70 -19.11 -34.41
C ASN A 572 -21.43 -17.63 -34.63
N ASP A 573 -22.25 -16.70 -34.14
CA ASP A 573 -22.19 -15.31 -34.65
C ASP A 573 -22.18 -14.25 -33.53
N VAL A 574 -21.17 -14.31 -32.64
CA VAL A 574 -20.76 -13.13 -31.85
C VAL A 574 -19.64 -12.43 -32.63
N HIS A 575 -19.92 -11.22 -33.12
CA HIS A 575 -18.93 -10.38 -33.80
C HIS A 575 -18.25 -9.48 -32.78
N LEU A 576 -16.94 -9.64 -32.65
CA LEU A 576 -16.11 -8.81 -31.79
C LEU A 576 -15.54 -7.66 -32.62
N VAL A 577 -15.88 -6.42 -32.25
CA VAL A 577 -15.51 -5.22 -33.00
C VAL A 577 -14.88 -4.19 -32.09
N ASP A 578 -13.65 -3.82 -32.38
CA ASP A 578 -13.02 -2.65 -31.76
C ASP A 578 -13.57 -1.37 -32.40
N VAL A 579 -14.39 -0.65 -31.64
CA VAL A 579 -15.00 0.61 -32.06
C VAL A 579 -14.09 1.78 -31.66
N PHE A 580 -13.95 2.82 -32.48
CA PHE A 580 -13.05 3.97 -32.23
C PHE A 580 -11.55 3.65 -32.33
N THR A 581 -11.18 2.75 -33.24
CA THR A 581 -9.79 2.44 -33.55
C THR A 581 -9.12 3.59 -34.30
N THR A 582 -7.84 3.86 -34.02
CA THR A 582 -7.01 4.78 -34.82
C THR A 582 -5.87 3.98 -35.44
N GLY A 583 -5.82 3.91 -36.78
CA GLY A 583 -4.79 3.14 -37.50
C GLY A 583 -4.81 1.63 -37.23
N GLY A 584 -5.99 1.05 -36.94
CA GLY A 584 -6.15 -0.38 -36.65
C GLY A 584 -5.65 -0.81 -35.26
N LYS A 585 -5.33 0.15 -34.37
CA LYS A 585 -4.90 -0.10 -32.98
C LYS A 585 -5.83 0.61 -32.00
N GLY A 586 -6.02 -0.01 -30.82
CA GLY A 586 -6.92 0.50 -29.77
C GLY A 586 -8.40 0.30 -30.11
N GLY A 587 -9.28 1.02 -29.43
CA GLY A 587 -10.73 0.93 -29.57
C GLY A 587 -11.42 0.45 -28.31
N ASN A 588 -12.75 0.41 -28.34
CA ASN A 588 -13.62 -0.18 -27.34
C ASN A 588 -14.27 -1.43 -27.94
N LEU A 589 -13.91 -2.60 -27.42
CA LEU A 589 -14.39 -3.89 -27.91
C LEU A 589 -15.88 -4.04 -27.62
N ALA A 590 -16.68 -4.16 -28.68
CA ALA A 590 -18.12 -4.39 -28.61
C ALA A 590 -18.45 -5.79 -29.14
N PRO A 591 -18.91 -6.73 -28.28
CA PRO A 591 -19.56 -7.95 -28.73
C PRO A 591 -20.94 -7.64 -29.35
N ILE A 592 -21.17 -8.10 -30.58
CA ILE A 592 -22.38 -7.81 -31.36
C ILE A 592 -23.01 -9.11 -31.85
N VAL A 593 -24.29 -9.29 -31.55
CA VAL A 593 -25.11 -10.42 -32.03
C VAL A 593 -26.16 -9.87 -33.01
N LEU A 594 -26.02 -10.19 -34.29
CA LEU A 594 -26.86 -9.61 -35.37
C LEU A 594 -28.26 -10.23 -35.48
N ASN A 595 -28.52 -11.35 -34.80
CA ASN A 595 -29.86 -11.92 -34.71
C ASN A 595 -30.06 -12.62 -33.36
N ALA A 596 -30.65 -11.89 -32.42
CA ALA A 596 -30.99 -12.38 -31.10
C ALA A 596 -32.45 -12.87 -30.98
N THR A 597 -33.14 -13.11 -32.11
CA THR A 597 -34.54 -13.57 -32.09
C THR A 597 -34.67 -14.87 -31.30
N GLY A 598 -35.51 -14.85 -30.27
CA GLY A 598 -35.75 -16.00 -29.38
C GLY A 598 -34.76 -16.14 -28.21
N TRP A 599 -33.83 -15.19 -28.03
CA TRP A 599 -32.92 -15.17 -26.88
C TRP A 599 -33.60 -14.57 -25.65
N SER A 600 -33.35 -15.17 -24.49
CA SER A 600 -33.77 -14.63 -23.19
C SER A 600 -32.79 -13.57 -22.69
N ASP A 601 -33.27 -12.70 -21.79
CA ASP A 601 -32.44 -11.68 -21.12
C ASP A 601 -31.23 -12.29 -20.43
N PHE A 602 -31.39 -13.48 -19.84
CA PHE A 602 -30.30 -14.22 -19.24
C PHE A 602 -29.21 -14.57 -20.26
N GLN A 603 -29.58 -15.04 -21.46
CA GLN A 603 -28.62 -15.41 -22.51
C GLN A 603 -27.87 -14.19 -23.05
N MET A 604 -28.55 -13.07 -23.21
CA MET A 604 -27.92 -11.81 -23.64
C MET A 604 -26.99 -11.25 -22.56
N GLN A 605 -27.41 -11.31 -21.29
CA GLN A 605 -26.57 -10.92 -20.17
C GLN A 605 -25.36 -11.85 -19.99
N ASP A 606 -25.51 -13.14 -20.28
CA ASP A 606 -24.42 -14.11 -20.20
C ASP A 606 -23.32 -13.80 -21.23
N ILE A 607 -23.67 -13.41 -22.46
CA ILE A 607 -22.68 -12.91 -23.44
C ILE A 607 -21.95 -11.68 -22.91
N ALA A 608 -22.67 -10.72 -22.30
CA ALA A 608 -22.03 -9.55 -21.70
C ALA A 608 -21.08 -9.92 -20.55
N ARG A 609 -21.44 -10.92 -19.72
CA ARG A 609 -20.57 -11.46 -18.66
C ARG A 609 -19.34 -12.17 -19.20
N GLN A 610 -19.50 -13.03 -20.20
CA GLN A 610 -18.40 -13.80 -20.78
C GLN A 610 -17.32 -12.91 -21.40
N HIS A 611 -17.73 -11.76 -21.96
CA HIS A 611 -16.81 -10.80 -22.54
C HIS A 611 -16.42 -9.68 -21.57
N GLU A 612 -17.10 -9.55 -20.42
CA GLU A 612 -16.96 -8.44 -19.47
C GLU A 612 -17.07 -7.06 -20.14
N ARG A 613 -17.98 -6.91 -21.11
CA ARG A 613 -18.15 -5.69 -21.94
C ARG A 613 -19.60 -5.41 -22.26
N GLU A 614 -19.91 -4.15 -22.59
CA GLU A 614 -21.19 -3.75 -23.18
C GLU A 614 -21.42 -4.50 -24.50
N SER A 615 -22.49 -5.30 -24.57
CA SER A 615 -22.82 -6.12 -25.74
C SER A 615 -24.12 -5.66 -26.39
N THR A 616 -24.21 -5.74 -27.72
CA THR A 616 -25.42 -5.36 -28.48
C THR A 616 -26.10 -6.56 -29.13
N PHE A 617 -27.42 -6.56 -29.08
CA PHE A 617 -28.27 -7.61 -29.63
C PHE A 617 -29.30 -7.01 -30.59
N VAL A 618 -29.27 -7.46 -31.83
CA VAL A 618 -30.13 -6.95 -32.91
C VAL A 618 -31.36 -7.84 -33.07
N PHE A 619 -32.52 -7.19 -33.16
CA PHE A 619 -33.82 -7.82 -33.40
C PHE A 619 -34.49 -7.22 -34.64
N PRO A 620 -35.36 -7.99 -35.33
CA PRO A 620 -36.22 -7.44 -36.38
C PRO A 620 -37.08 -6.29 -35.86
N ALA A 621 -37.26 -5.25 -36.68
CA ALA A 621 -38.19 -4.18 -36.36
C ALA A 621 -39.65 -4.68 -36.35
N ASP A 622 -40.49 -4.03 -35.54
CA ASP A 622 -41.94 -4.16 -35.69
C ASP A 622 -42.34 -3.48 -37.01
N PRO A 623 -43.14 -4.12 -37.90
CA PRO A 623 -43.53 -3.54 -39.19
C PRO A 623 -44.18 -2.15 -39.12
N THR A 624 -44.74 -1.78 -37.96
CA THR A 624 -45.41 -0.50 -37.71
C THR A 624 -44.52 0.58 -37.07
N SER A 625 -43.30 0.24 -36.65
CA SER A 625 -42.43 1.12 -35.85
C SER A 625 -41.66 2.18 -36.66
N GLY A 626 -41.58 2.03 -37.99
CA GLY A 626 -40.85 2.96 -38.86
C GLY A 626 -39.32 2.95 -38.70
N VAL A 627 -38.76 1.98 -37.94
CA VAL A 627 -37.32 1.73 -37.82
C VAL A 627 -36.91 0.49 -38.63
N ASP A 628 -35.61 0.31 -38.86
CA ASP A 628 -35.05 -0.82 -39.60
C ASP A 628 -34.81 -2.04 -38.69
N PHE A 629 -34.33 -1.80 -37.46
CA PHE A 629 -34.05 -2.84 -36.46
C PHE A 629 -34.30 -2.33 -35.02
N GLN A 630 -34.41 -3.24 -34.06
CA GLN A 630 -34.37 -2.91 -32.63
C GLN A 630 -33.04 -3.35 -32.02
N LEU A 631 -32.47 -2.56 -31.12
CA LEU A 631 -31.25 -2.87 -30.37
C LEU A 631 -31.53 -2.96 -28.89
N ARG A 632 -30.97 -4.01 -28.26
CA ARG A 632 -30.86 -4.14 -26.81
C ARG A 632 -29.39 -4.17 -26.40
N PHE A 633 -29.08 -3.63 -25.23
CA PHE A 633 -27.72 -3.52 -24.73
C PHE A 633 -27.60 -4.15 -23.34
N PHE A 634 -26.59 -4.98 -23.12
CA PHE A 634 -26.32 -5.57 -21.81
C PHE A 634 -24.90 -5.27 -21.36
N VAL A 635 -24.75 -4.95 -20.08
CA VAL A 635 -23.51 -5.09 -19.31
C VAL A 635 -23.61 -6.36 -18.44
N PRO A 636 -22.52 -6.85 -17.82
CA PRO A 636 -22.55 -8.08 -17.04
C PRO A 636 -23.66 -8.14 -15.97
N GLU A 637 -24.05 -7.00 -15.40
CA GLU A 637 -24.97 -6.89 -14.28
C GLU A 637 -26.43 -6.62 -14.68
N HIS A 638 -26.70 -5.93 -15.80
CA HIS A 638 -28.06 -5.56 -16.20
C HIS A 638 -28.17 -5.10 -17.66
N GLU A 639 -29.40 -4.92 -18.14
CA GLU A 639 -29.69 -4.30 -19.44
C GLU A 639 -29.63 -2.77 -19.36
N MET A 640 -28.95 -2.13 -20.30
CA MET A 640 -28.84 -0.68 -20.39
C MET A 640 -29.80 -0.10 -21.44
N GLU A 641 -30.13 1.17 -21.29
CA GLU A 641 -31.09 1.82 -22.19
C GLU A 641 -30.48 2.33 -23.52
N MET A 642 -29.19 2.67 -23.48
CA MET A 642 -28.43 3.16 -24.63
C MET A 642 -26.95 2.78 -24.54
N CYS A 643 -26.32 2.56 -25.71
CA CYS A 643 -24.88 2.41 -25.82
C CYS A 643 -24.38 2.93 -27.18
N GLY A 644 -23.78 4.12 -27.19
CA GLY A 644 -23.37 4.79 -28.43
C GLY A 644 -22.29 4.05 -29.22
N HIS A 645 -21.25 3.53 -28.54
CA HIS A 645 -20.16 2.83 -29.21
C HIS A 645 -20.62 1.49 -29.81
N ALA A 646 -21.43 0.72 -29.08
CA ALA A 646 -21.92 -0.55 -29.56
C ALA A 646 -22.97 -0.40 -30.68
N THR A 647 -23.71 0.72 -30.70
CA THR A 647 -24.54 1.12 -31.84
C THR A 647 -23.71 1.40 -33.10
N VAL A 648 -22.58 2.13 -32.96
CA VAL A 648 -21.64 2.39 -34.07
C VAL A 648 -21.03 1.09 -34.58
N GLY A 649 -20.56 0.22 -33.68
CA GLY A 649 -20.03 -1.09 -34.02
C GLY A 649 -21.06 -1.95 -34.75
N THR A 650 -22.31 -1.97 -34.28
CA THR A 650 -23.40 -2.73 -34.91
C THR A 650 -23.66 -2.26 -36.33
N ALA A 651 -23.79 -0.95 -36.55
CA ALA A 651 -23.97 -0.41 -37.90
C ALA A 651 -22.80 -0.75 -38.82
N TYR A 652 -21.56 -0.64 -38.31
CA TYR A 652 -20.37 -1.03 -39.06
C TYR A 652 -20.43 -2.49 -39.51
N VAL A 653 -20.71 -3.44 -38.60
CA VAL A 653 -20.82 -4.87 -38.92
C VAL A 653 -21.94 -5.14 -39.92
N MET A 654 -23.10 -4.50 -39.75
CA MET A 654 -24.23 -4.69 -40.68
C MET A 654 -23.89 -4.20 -42.09
N HIS A 655 -23.14 -3.11 -42.23
CA HIS A 655 -22.67 -2.66 -43.54
C HIS A 655 -21.56 -3.54 -44.11
N ASP A 656 -20.61 -3.97 -43.28
CA ASP A 656 -19.48 -4.81 -43.70
C ASP A 656 -19.95 -6.18 -44.21
N LEU A 657 -20.94 -6.76 -43.54
CA LEU A 657 -21.57 -8.02 -43.92
C LEU A 657 -22.70 -7.88 -44.95
N GLN A 658 -22.91 -6.68 -45.52
CA GLN A 658 -23.96 -6.39 -46.51
C GLN A 658 -25.39 -6.73 -46.04
N GLN A 659 -25.64 -6.64 -44.73
CA GLN A 659 -26.96 -6.83 -44.11
C GLN A 659 -27.73 -5.51 -43.91
N ALA A 660 -27.05 -4.37 -44.08
CA ALA A 660 -27.65 -3.05 -44.04
C ALA A 660 -28.47 -2.78 -45.33
N PRO A 661 -29.80 -2.49 -45.24
CA PRO A 661 -30.63 -2.24 -46.42
C PRO A 661 -30.32 -0.92 -47.16
N ARG A 662 -29.58 0.00 -46.54
CA ARG A 662 -29.25 1.34 -47.03
C ARG A 662 -28.18 1.98 -46.14
N ASP A 663 -27.55 3.07 -46.61
CA ASP A 663 -26.50 3.81 -45.89
C ASP A 663 -26.95 4.44 -44.56
N GLU A 664 -28.23 4.78 -44.42
CA GLU A 664 -28.81 5.26 -43.15
C GLU A 664 -29.64 4.15 -42.50
N LEU A 665 -29.24 3.70 -41.31
CA LEU A 665 -30.00 2.73 -40.51
C LEU A 665 -30.70 3.41 -39.34
N ARG A 666 -31.94 3.04 -39.10
CA ARG A 666 -32.77 3.49 -37.97
C ARG A 666 -32.90 2.36 -36.98
N PHE A 667 -32.43 2.58 -35.76
CA PHE A 667 -32.51 1.64 -34.67
C PHE A 667 -33.48 2.14 -33.61
N MET A 668 -34.38 1.29 -33.13
CA MET A 668 -35.11 1.55 -31.89
C MET A 668 -34.30 1.02 -30.70
N THR A 669 -34.05 1.84 -29.70
CA THR A 669 -33.47 1.43 -28.40
C THR A 669 -34.43 1.79 -27.26
N LYS A 670 -34.15 1.38 -26.03
CA LYS A 670 -34.93 1.79 -24.84
C LYS A 670 -34.92 3.31 -24.62
N SER A 671 -33.82 3.99 -24.96
CA SER A 671 -33.74 5.47 -24.93
C SER A 671 -34.39 6.16 -26.14
N GLY A 672 -34.98 5.39 -27.06
CA GLY A 672 -35.69 5.90 -28.25
C GLY A 672 -34.98 5.63 -29.56
N MET A 673 -35.50 6.22 -30.64
CA MET A 673 -34.97 5.99 -32.00
C MET A 673 -33.64 6.73 -32.23
N VAL A 674 -32.63 5.99 -32.70
CA VAL A 674 -31.34 6.51 -33.15
C VAL A 674 -31.11 6.22 -34.62
N ARG A 675 -30.40 7.11 -35.31
CA ARG A 675 -30.00 6.96 -36.72
C ARG A 675 -28.50 6.79 -36.79
N THR A 676 -28.05 5.86 -37.63
CA THR A 676 -26.65 5.78 -38.02
C THR A 676 -26.52 6.02 -39.51
N ARG A 677 -25.41 6.59 -39.95
CA ARG A 677 -25.13 6.81 -41.38
C ARG A 677 -23.71 6.40 -41.71
N ARG A 678 -23.55 5.56 -42.73
CA ARG A 678 -22.25 5.24 -43.32
C ARG A 678 -21.86 6.28 -44.37
N ASN A 679 -20.61 6.74 -44.30
CA ASN A 679 -20.00 7.61 -45.29
C ASN A 679 -18.55 7.17 -45.49
N ASP A 680 -18.23 6.64 -46.66
CA ASP A 680 -16.88 6.14 -46.94
C ASP A 680 -16.02 7.29 -47.46
N ARG A 681 -14.86 7.53 -46.83
CA ARG A 681 -13.88 8.55 -47.27
C ARG A 681 -12.48 7.95 -47.28
N ASP A 682 -11.72 8.20 -48.35
CA ASP A 682 -10.34 7.72 -48.52
C ASP A 682 -10.17 6.20 -48.27
N GLY A 683 -11.14 5.40 -48.73
CA GLY A 683 -11.13 3.95 -48.55
C GLY A 683 -11.43 3.47 -47.12
N ARG A 684 -11.86 4.36 -46.22
CA ARG A 684 -12.26 4.03 -44.83
C ARG A 684 -13.76 4.27 -44.64
N ALA A 685 -14.42 3.34 -43.95
CA ALA A 685 -15.81 3.51 -43.53
C ALA A 685 -15.90 4.43 -42.32
N PHE A 686 -16.73 5.47 -42.40
CA PHE A 686 -17.09 6.30 -41.25
C PHE A 686 -18.56 6.09 -40.93
N ILE A 687 -18.84 5.80 -39.66
CA ILE A 687 -20.21 5.68 -39.15
C ILE A 687 -20.46 6.86 -38.20
N SER A 688 -21.50 7.65 -38.47
CA SER A 688 -22.04 8.62 -37.51
C SER A 688 -23.28 8.04 -36.82
N VAL A 689 -23.56 8.47 -35.59
CA VAL A 689 -24.75 8.09 -34.83
C VAL A 689 -25.42 9.32 -34.23
N SER A 690 -26.75 9.42 -34.34
CA SER A 690 -27.55 10.45 -33.67
C SER A 690 -27.88 10.02 -32.24
N GLN A 691 -27.99 10.96 -31.30
CA GLN A 691 -28.51 10.68 -29.96
C GLN A 691 -29.91 11.29 -29.75
N PRO A 692 -30.80 10.62 -29.00
CA PRO A 692 -32.05 11.21 -28.57
C PRO A 692 -31.76 12.45 -27.70
N LYS A 693 -32.65 13.45 -27.73
CA LYS A 693 -32.50 14.62 -26.85
C LYS A 693 -32.65 14.17 -25.40
N GLY A 694 -31.66 14.46 -24.57
CA GLY A 694 -31.77 14.24 -23.13
C GLY A 694 -32.91 15.07 -22.55
N THR A 695 -33.69 14.46 -21.66
CA THR A 695 -34.74 15.13 -20.89
C THR A 695 -34.25 15.33 -19.47
N VAL A 696 -34.40 16.55 -18.94
CA VAL A 696 -34.10 16.86 -17.54
C VAL A 696 -35.36 16.66 -16.73
N ALA A 697 -35.28 15.89 -15.65
CA ALA A 697 -36.36 15.75 -14.67
C ALA A 697 -35.81 15.98 -13.26
N GLU A 698 -36.62 16.54 -12.37
CA GLU A 698 -36.28 16.64 -10.96
C GLU A 698 -36.25 15.24 -10.33
N ILE A 699 -35.19 14.96 -9.56
CA ILE A 699 -35.05 13.71 -8.83
C ILE A 699 -35.99 13.79 -7.62
N SER A 700 -37.08 13.01 -7.63
CA SER A 700 -37.96 12.94 -6.47
C SER A 700 -37.25 12.20 -5.32
N THR A 701 -37.31 12.79 -4.12
CA THR A 701 -36.62 12.33 -2.91
C THR A 701 -37.32 11.15 -2.23
N GLN A 702 -37.68 10.11 -2.98
CA GLN A 702 -38.12 8.84 -2.39
C GLN A 702 -37.16 7.72 -2.79
N ARG A 703 -36.39 7.30 -1.77
CA ARG A 703 -35.38 6.23 -1.81
C ARG A 703 -36.00 4.87 -2.10
#